data_AF-A0A354C2Q8-F1
#
_entry.id   AF-A0A354C2Q8-F1
#
_cell.length_a   1.000
_cell.length_b   1.000
_cell.length_c   1.000
_cell.angle_alpha   90.00
_cell.angle_beta   90.00
_cell.angle_gamma   90.00
#
_symmetry.space_group_name_H-M   'P 1'
#
loop_
_entity.id
_entity.type
_entity.pdbx_description
1 polymer ?
#
loop_
_entity_poly.entity_id
_entity_poly.type
_entity_poly.pdbx_seq_one_letter_code
_entity_poly.pdbx_strand_id
1 'polypeptide(L)'
;VAAEMVETSRLFARVAANINMEWLEELGGSLCRSTYSEPHWSRDRGEVIAYEQVSLFGLLIVPRRPVSYGRINQDDASHIFIRSALVEGDLKKPFPFLIHNHDVIERVSNMEDKIRRRNLLTDEESIAQFYGERLFGIYDVRTLQKLIRERGGDSFLRMKEDDVLQRKPKDEELSPYPDEVVLDEHRFACAYRFAPGTAEDGITLKVPMHMISALSASSADWLIPGLLREKVAALLKGLPKEYKKKLPPLSHTGTAIISIIHEKKGALPSALSKIINEKFGVEIPTSLWARDALADYLQIRFSVVDAHGKEVVASRNIRELQNGIIAEAESNAFSKARLLWEKTCVTLWDFGELPTSIRLESGDCFEGYAYPGLESSEGCVNIRVFKNMQDAEASHKKGVTALYAIHFKDVLKHLKKAITLSGDAKIWADKFGGVNQAENMIASKVAHTLFSRNIRTQDAFINHAEHIARQILPAGQAVLKKCMPLLRAYYDTAAALQNLEKMNRFNNPVLQYLSHLKEELDLLMPKDFLIKYDDERLCHIPRYLKAITIRAERGIAHLGRVIAKDEEIKIFTVKLQDMVNSVAVGDSEEKLKAIEEYRWMVEEYKISLFAQELKTALPVSPKRLEKKIQEIERSI
;
A
#
# COMPACT_ATOMS: atom_id res chain seq x y z
N VAL A 1 -77.02 -5.00 30.47
CA VAL A 1 -77.34 -5.86 31.64
C VAL A 1 -78.84 -6.09 31.68
N ALA A 2 -79.30 -7.29 32.03
CA ALA A 2 -80.72 -7.59 32.23
C ALA A 2 -80.93 -8.08 33.66
N ALA A 3 -82.03 -7.67 34.30
CA ALA A 3 -82.32 -8.09 35.67
C ALA A 3 -82.86 -9.53 35.73
N GLU A 4 -83.56 -9.98 34.68
CA GLU A 4 -84.12 -11.33 34.60
C GLU A 4 -84.09 -11.89 33.16
N MET A 5 -83.94 -13.21 33.05
CA MET A 5 -84.06 -13.97 31.81
C MET A 5 -85.27 -14.90 31.95
N VAL A 6 -86.24 -14.80 31.04
CA VAL A 6 -87.49 -15.58 31.10
C VAL A 6 -87.70 -16.30 29.77
N GLU A 7 -87.91 -17.61 29.82
CA GLU A 7 -88.20 -18.44 28.65
C GLU A 7 -89.71 -18.67 28.52
N THR A 8 -90.27 -18.30 27.38
CA THR A 8 -91.68 -18.56 27.06
C THR A 8 -91.80 -19.33 25.75
N SER A 9 -91.73 -18.66 24.61
CA SER A 9 -91.56 -19.28 23.29
C SER A 9 -90.08 -19.33 22.85
N ARG A 10 -89.28 -18.40 23.36
CA ARG A 10 -87.82 -18.30 23.26
C ARG A 10 -87.30 -17.68 24.56
N LEU A 11 -85.99 -17.68 24.77
CA LEU A 11 -85.35 -17.00 25.89
C LEU A 11 -85.36 -15.46 25.66
N PHE A 12 -86.02 -14.71 26.54
CA PHE A 12 -86.10 -13.25 26.49
C PHE A 12 -85.41 -12.61 27.70
N ALA A 13 -84.61 -11.57 27.47
CA ALA A 13 -84.05 -10.71 28.51
C ALA A 13 -85.04 -9.58 28.83
N ARG A 14 -85.44 -9.41 30.10
CA ARG A 14 -86.37 -8.33 30.53
C ARG A 14 -85.68 -7.36 31.49
N VAL A 15 -86.21 -6.13 31.54
CA VAL A 15 -85.64 -5.03 32.33
C VAL A 15 -84.16 -4.82 31.96
N ALA A 16 -83.91 -4.66 30.66
CA ALA A 16 -82.57 -4.49 30.12
C ALA A 16 -82.16 -3.02 30.11
N ALA A 17 -80.92 -2.76 30.52
CA ALA A 17 -80.28 -1.45 30.45
C ALA A 17 -78.94 -1.55 29.72
N ASN A 18 -78.58 -0.45 29.03
CA ASN A 18 -77.25 -0.30 28.45
C ASN A 18 -76.22 -0.22 29.57
N ILE A 19 -75.05 -0.82 29.33
CA ILE A 19 -73.89 -0.73 30.22
C ILE A 19 -72.67 -0.36 29.39
N ASN A 20 -71.85 0.53 29.92
CA ASN A 20 -70.55 0.81 29.34
C ASN A 20 -69.59 -0.32 29.69
N MET A 21 -68.86 -0.81 28.68
CA MET A 21 -67.93 -1.93 28.80
C MET A 21 -66.85 -1.68 29.86
N GLU A 22 -66.40 -0.44 30.00
CA GLU A 22 -65.38 -0.01 30.97
C GLU A 22 -65.79 -0.25 32.43
N TRP A 23 -67.10 -0.30 32.74
CA TRP A 23 -67.59 -0.52 34.10
C TRP A 23 -67.58 -2.01 34.50
N LEU A 24 -67.53 -2.91 33.52
CA LEU A 24 -67.71 -4.35 33.75
C LEU A 24 -66.57 -4.96 34.56
N GLU A 25 -65.35 -4.45 34.44
CA GLU A 25 -64.20 -4.95 35.20
C GLU A 25 -64.34 -4.64 36.69
N GLU A 26 -64.63 -3.38 37.03
CA GLU A 26 -64.79 -2.93 38.42
C GLU A 26 -66.01 -3.57 39.08
N LEU A 27 -67.14 -3.66 38.37
CA LEU A 27 -68.37 -4.29 38.87
C LEU A 27 -68.25 -5.81 38.95
N GLY A 28 -67.49 -6.42 38.04
CA GLY A 28 -67.30 -7.87 37.96
C GLY A 28 -66.36 -8.42 39.02
N GLY A 29 -65.38 -7.64 39.46
CA GLY A 29 -64.48 -7.99 40.56
C GLY A 29 -63.91 -9.40 40.44
N SER A 30 -64.18 -10.27 41.43
CA SER A 30 -63.71 -11.66 41.46
C SER A 30 -64.31 -12.59 40.41
N LEU A 31 -65.35 -12.17 39.68
CA LEU A 31 -65.95 -12.94 38.58
C LEU A 31 -65.17 -12.77 37.27
N CYS A 32 -64.31 -11.76 37.18
CA CYS A 32 -63.40 -11.57 36.07
C CYS A 32 -62.26 -12.60 36.11
N ARG A 33 -61.85 -13.09 34.94
CA ARG A 33 -60.68 -13.95 34.75
C ARG A 33 -59.64 -13.22 33.93
N SER A 34 -58.45 -13.07 34.52
CA SER A 34 -57.27 -12.53 33.84
C SER A 34 -56.40 -13.66 33.27
N THR A 35 -56.00 -13.51 32.03
CA THR A 35 -54.98 -14.32 31.37
C THR A 35 -53.83 -13.42 30.97
N TYR A 36 -52.59 -13.90 31.11
CA TYR A 36 -51.38 -13.15 30.79
C TYR A 36 -50.64 -13.79 29.61
N SER A 37 -50.18 -12.97 28.68
CA SER A 37 -49.45 -13.42 27.49
C SER A 37 -48.28 -12.51 27.15
N GLU A 38 -47.36 -13.04 26.34
CA GLU A 38 -46.17 -12.34 25.82
C GLU A 38 -45.36 -11.61 26.91
N PRO A 39 -44.86 -12.31 27.95
CA PRO A 39 -43.97 -11.69 28.91
C PRO A 39 -42.68 -11.26 28.20
N HIS A 40 -42.31 -9.99 28.34
CA HIS A 40 -41.13 -9.42 27.68
C HIS A 40 -40.56 -8.26 28.48
N TRP A 41 -39.27 -8.00 28.26
CA TRP A 41 -38.61 -6.84 28.82
C TRP A 41 -39.10 -5.55 28.16
N SER A 42 -39.45 -4.54 28.97
CA SER A 42 -39.74 -3.19 28.50
C SER A 42 -38.62 -2.24 28.88
N ARG A 43 -37.73 -1.93 27.92
CA ARG A 43 -36.70 -0.90 28.07
C ARG A 43 -37.27 0.43 28.56
N ASP A 44 -38.48 0.76 28.11
CA ASP A 44 -39.13 2.02 28.44
C ASP A 44 -39.57 2.15 29.88
N ARG A 45 -40.19 1.09 30.41
CA ARG A 45 -40.66 1.02 31.79
C ARG A 45 -39.57 0.57 32.77
N GLY A 46 -38.52 -0.08 32.27
CA GLY A 46 -37.44 -0.63 33.09
C GLY A 46 -37.88 -1.82 33.94
N GLU A 47 -38.89 -2.57 33.50
CA GLU A 47 -39.44 -3.76 34.16
C GLU A 47 -39.90 -4.79 33.11
N VAL A 48 -40.03 -6.05 33.51
CA VAL A 48 -40.68 -7.07 32.68
C VAL A 48 -42.19 -6.88 32.73
N ILE A 49 -42.81 -6.74 31.56
CA ILE A 49 -44.25 -6.58 31.39
C ILE A 49 -44.85 -7.78 30.65
N ALA A 50 -46.15 -7.98 30.86
CA ALA A 50 -46.96 -8.89 30.06
C ALA A 50 -48.25 -8.18 29.66
N TYR A 51 -48.97 -8.74 28.70
CA TYR A 51 -50.30 -8.27 28.36
C TYR A 51 -51.34 -9.08 29.11
N GLU A 52 -52.16 -8.38 29.88
CA GLU A 52 -53.32 -8.93 30.56
C GLU A 52 -54.55 -8.82 29.66
N GLN A 53 -55.26 -9.94 29.55
CA GLN A 53 -56.57 -10.05 28.94
C GLN A 53 -57.59 -10.38 30.03
N VAL A 54 -58.60 -9.52 30.22
CA VAL A 54 -59.64 -9.71 31.23
C VAL A 54 -60.95 -10.11 30.56
N SER A 55 -61.55 -11.20 31.02
CA SER A 55 -62.85 -11.70 30.53
C SER A 55 -63.83 -11.91 31.66
N LEU A 56 -65.13 -11.73 31.40
CA LEU A 56 -66.22 -12.02 32.31
C LEU A 56 -67.22 -12.94 31.61
N PHE A 57 -67.39 -14.16 32.12
CA PHE A 57 -68.26 -15.18 31.51
C PHE A 57 -68.02 -15.43 30.01
N GLY A 58 -66.75 -15.34 29.56
CA GLY A 58 -66.37 -15.49 28.15
C GLY A 58 -66.48 -14.21 27.31
N LEU A 59 -67.06 -13.14 27.84
CA LEU A 59 -67.02 -11.82 27.21
C LEU A 59 -65.67 -11.16 27.49
N LEU A 60 -64.95 -10.81 26.43
CA LEU A 60 -63.70 -10.06 26.51
C LEU A 60 -63.99 -8.63 26.96
N ILE A 61 -63.52 -8.21 28.13
CA ILE A 61 -63.70 -6.83 28.66
C ILE A 61 -62.47 -5.99 28.34
N VAL A 62 -61.29 -6.48 28.74
CA VAL A 62 -60.01 -5.83 28.47
C VAL A 62 -59.27 -6.70 27.47
N PRO A 63 -59.14 -6.27 26.21
CA PRO A 63 -58.50 -7.09 25.20
C PRO A 63 -56.99 -7.21 25.41
N ARG A 64 -56.33 -6.14 25.86
CA ARG A 64 -54.87 -6.09 26.00
C ARG A 64 -54.46 -4.91 26.89
N ARG A 65 -54.05 -5.16 28.13
CA ARG A 65 -53.51 -4.15 29.06
C ARG A 65 -52.09 -4.50 29.50
N PRO A 66 -51.09 -3.61 29.34
CA PRO A 66 -49.74 -3.89 29.81
C PRO A 66 -49.66 -3.82 31.34
N VAL A 67 -49.26 -4.92 31.97
CA VAL A 67 -49.11 -5.07 33.42
C VAL A 67 -47.71 -5.51 33.80
N SER A 68 -47.28 -5.19 35.03
CA SER A 68 -45.99 -5.63 35.58
C SER A 68 -46.01 -7.14 35.80
N TYR A 69 -45.18 -7.87 35.05
CA TYR A 69 -45.21 -9.34 35.03
C TYR A 69 -44.54 -9.94 36.27
N GLY A 70 -43.57 -9.25 36.86
CA GLY A 70 -42.87 -9.76 38.04
C GLY A 70 -43.74 -9.93 39.29
N ARG A 71 -44.90 -9.28 39.36
CA ARG A 71 -45.90 -9.52 40.42
C ARG A 71 -46.74 -10.77 40.20
N ILE A 72 -46.78 -11.25 38.97
CA ILE A 72 -47.59 -12.40 38.54
C ILE A 72 -46.73 -13.66 38.56
N ASN A 73 -45.54 -13.60 37.96
CA ASN A 73 -44.57 -14.68 37.95
C ASN A 73 -43.16 -14.10 38.12
N GLN A 74 -42.67 -14.16 39.35
CA GLN A 74 -41.40 -13.55 39.72
C GLN A 74 -40.20 -14.26 39.10
N ASP A 75 -40.23 -15.59 39.01
CA ASP A 75 -39.09 -16.39 38.54
C ASP A 75 -38.88 -16.22 37.03
N ASP A 76 -39.95 -16.35 36.24
CA ASP A 76 -39.88 -16.15 34.79
C ASP A 76 -39.56 -14.69 34.43
N ALA A 77 -40.14 -13.73 35.16
CA ALA A 77 -39.78 -12.32 35.00
C ALA A 77 -38.31 -12.04 35.35
N SER A 78 -37.76 -12.69 36.38
CA SER A 78 -36.35 -12.56 36.73
C SER A 78 -35.45 -13.11 35.63
N HIS A 79 -35.81 -14.24 35.02
CA HIS A 79 -35.08 -14.84 33.90
C HIS A 79 -35.10 -13.94 32.66
N ILE A 80 -36.26 -13.39 32.29
CA ILE A 80 -36.40 -12.44 31.18
C ILE A 80 -35.59 -11.16 31.45
N PHE A 81 -35.65 -10.64 32.68
CA PHE A 81 -34.88 -9.46 33.08
C PHE A 81 -33.37 -9.68 32.93
N ILE A 82 -32.86 -10.81 33.44
CA ILE A 82 -31.43 -11.11 33.35
C ILE A 82 -30.98 -11.21 31.89
N ARG A 83 -31.70 -11.96 31.05
CA ARG A 83 -31.31 -12.15 29.64
C ARG A 83 -31.38 -10.85 28.85
N SER A 84 -32.52 -10.18 28.84
CA SER A 84 -32.68 -8.98 28.00
C SER A 84 -32.00 -7.74 28.59
N ALA A 85 -32.14 -7.48 29.88
CA ALA A 85 -31.63 -6.22 30.46
C ALA A 85 -30.14 -6.30 30.81
N LEU A 86 -29.63 -7.46 31.27
CA LEU A 86 -28.26 -7.58 31.78
C LEU A 86 -27.31 -8.27 30.81
N VAL A 87 -27.72 -9.37 30.17
CA VAL A 87 -26.89 -10.10 29.20
C VAL A 87 -26.85 -9.38 27.85
N GLU A 88 -28.02 -9.11 27.26
CA GLU A 88 -28.13 -8.34 26.00
C GLU A 88 -27.86 -6.84 26.20
N GLY A 89 -27.96 -6.36 27.45
CA GLY A 89 -27.65 -4.97 27.81
C GLY A 89 -28.73 -3.96 27.40
N ASP A 90 -29.99 -4.37 27.20
CA ASP A 90 -31.08 -3.51 26.76
C ASP A 90 -31.59 -2.57 27.88
N LEU A 91 -30.76 -1.61 28.28
CA LEU A 91 -31.08 -0.61 29.29
C LEU A 91 -31.08 0.80 28.69
N LYS A 92 -31.89 1.70 29.28
CA LYS A 92 -31.80 3.14 28.96
C LYS A 92 -30.46 3.73 29.39
N LYS A 93 -29.98 3.32 30.56
CA LYS A 93 -28.71 3.75 31.13
C LYS A 93 -28.04 2.52 31.75
N PRO A 94 -26.89 2.07 31.22
CA PRO A 94 -26.20 0.91 31.77
C PRO A 94 -25.65 1.24 33.17
N PHE A 95 -25.59 0.21 34.01
CA PHE A 95 -24.99 0.30 35.34
C PHE A 95 -23.45 0.23 35.23
N PRO A 96 -22.71 0.81 36.20
CA PRO A 96 -21.25 0.74 36.19
C PRO A 96 -20.69 -0.69 36.16
N PHE A 97 -21.28 -1.64 36.89
CA PHE A 97 -20.89 -3.05 36.80
C PHE A 97 -21.13 -3.67 35.41
N LEU A 98 -22.18 -3.27 34.68
CA LEU A 98 -22.45 -3.80 33.35
C LEU A 98 -21.41 -3.32 32.33
N ILE A 99 -20.99 -2.06 32.44
CA ILE A 99 -19.89 -1.52 31.61
C ILE A 99 -18.62 -2.33 31.88
N HIS A 100 -18.27 -2.52 33.17
CA HIS A 100 -17.12 -3.34 33.55
C HIS A 100 -17.22 -4.79 33.03
N ASN A 101 -18.38 -5.43 33.15
CA ASN A 101 -18.58 -6.81 32.68
C ASN A 101 -18.47 -6.90 31.16
N HIS A 102 -19.02 -5.93 30.44
CA HIS A 102 -18.87 -5.84 28.99
C HIS A 102 -17.40 -5.72 28.59
N ASP A 103 -16.62 -4.86 29.27
CA ASP A 103 -15.18 -4.73 29.03
C ASP A 103 -14.43 -6.05 29.31
N VAL A 104 -14.84 -6.81 30.33
CA VAL A 104 -14.26 -8.14 30.65
C VAL A 104 -14.58 -9.14 29.53
N ILE A 105 -15.83 -9.19 29.06
CA ILE A 105 -16.27 -10.06 27.96
C ILE A 105 -15.53 -9.69 26.67
N GLU A 106 -15.41 -8.40 26.36
CA GLU A 106 -14.68 -7.89 25.19
C GLU A 106 -13.19 -8.25 25.25
N ARG A 107 -12.55 -8.14 26.43
CA ARG A 107 -11.16 -8.59 26.61
C ARG A 107 -10.99 -10.08 26.28
N VAL A 108 -11.90 -10.94 26.72
CA VAL A 108 -11.85 -12.38 26.42
C VAL A 108 -12.16 -12.67 24.96
N SER A 109 -13.12 -11.96 24.35
CA SER A 109 -13.38 -12.04 22.91
C SER A 109 -12.14 -11.66 22.10
N ASN A 110 -11.43 -10.58 22.48
CA ASN A 110 -10.18 -10.18 21.85
C ASN A 110 -9.08 -11.26 22.00
N MET A 111 -9.06 -12.01 23.10
CA MET A 111 -8.17 -13.16 23.25
C MET A 111 -8.51 -14.27 22.24
N GLU A 112 -9.80 -14.60 22.05
CA GLU A 112 -10.25 -15.55 21.01
C GLU A 112 -9.82 -15.12 19.61
N ASP A 113 -9.98 -13.84 19.30
CA ASP A 113 -9.61 -13.25 18.03
C ASP A 113 -8.10 -13.33 17.77
N LYS A 114 -7.27 -13.05 18.79
CA LYS A 114 -5.80 -13.16 18.71
C LYS A 114 -5.34 -14.58 18.41
N ILE A 115 -5.82 -15.56 19.17
CA ILE A 115 -5.39 -16.96 19.02
C ILE A 115 -6.19 -17.75 17.97
N ARG A 116 -7.19 -17.09 17.34
CA ARG A 116 -8.08 -17.65 16.32
C ARG A 116 -8.74 -18.97 16.76
N ARG A 117 -9.21 -19.03 18.00
CA ARG A 117 -9.88 -20.20 18.59
C ARG A 117 -11.18 -19.77 19.26
N ARG A 118 -12.28 -20.41 18.89
CA ARG A 118 -13.59 -20.26 19.56
C ARG A 118 -13.63 -21.02 20.88
N ASN A 119 -14.58 -20.66 21.73
CA ASN A 119 -14.93 -21.32 23.00
C ASN A 119 -13.90 -21.08 24.12
N LEU A 120 -13.21 -19.95 24.09
CA LEU A 120 -12.56 -19.38 25.27
C LEU A 120 -13.58 -18.62 26.12
N LEU A 121 -14.51 -17.91 25.49
CA LEU A 121 -15.62 -17.21 26.14
C LEU A 121 -16.72 -18.21 26.53
N THR A 122 -17.27 -18.06 27.74
CA THR A 122 -18.47 -18.79 28.16
C THR A 122 -19.69 -18.35 27.35
N ASP A 123 -20.65 -19.25 27.17
CA ASP A 123 -21.90 -18.94 26.49
C ASP A 123 -22.79 -17.98 27.29
N GLU A 124 -23.78 -17.37 26.61
CA GLU A 124 -24.72 -16.43 27.23
C GLU A 124 -25.49 -17.05 28.40
N GLU A 125 -25.73 -18.36 28.38
CA GLU A 125 -26.43 -19.06 29.46
C GLU A 125 -25.59 -19.09 30.74
N SER A 126 -24.27 -19.29 30.65
CA SER A 126 -23.35 -19.18 31.80
C SER A 126 -23.32 -17.75 32.38
N ILE A 127 -23.35 -16.74 31.51
CA ILE A 127 -23.42 -15.33 31.91
C ILE A 127 -24.77 -15.04 32.61
N ALA A 128 -25.87 -15.58 32.09
CA ALA A 128 -27.19 -15.48 32.72
C ALA A 128 -27.21 -16.19 34.09
N GLN A 129 -26.59 -17.37 34.20
CA GLN A 129 -26.46 -18.10 35.46
C GLN A 129 -25.66 -17.31 36.50
N PHE A 130 -24.56 -16.65 36.11
CA PHE A 130 -23.79 -15.78 37.02
C PHE A 130 -24.69 -14.73 37.69
N TYR A 131 -25.57 -14.09 36.92
CA TYR A 131 -26.53 -13.14 37.47
C TYR A 131 -27.65 -13.82 38.26
N GLY A 132 -28.18 -14.94 37.78
CA GLY A 132 -29.26 -15.69 38.44
C GLY A 132 -28.91 -16.16 39.85
N GLU A 133 -27.65 -16.56 40.07
CA GLU A 133 -27.14 -16.94 41.41
C GLU A 133 -27.01 -15.75 42.37
N ARG A 134 -27.06 -14.51 41.87
CA ARG A 134 -26.82 -13.27 42.63
C ARG A 134 -28.06 -12.39 42.75
N LEU A 135 -29.00 -12.52 41.81
CA LEU A 135 -30.19 -11.69 41.65
C LEU A 135 -31.46 -12.53 41.77
N PHE A 136 -31.82 -12.88 43.00
CA PHE A 136 -33.06 -13.64 43.26
C PHE A 136 -34.28 -12.72 43.26
N GLY A 137 -35.21 -13.00 42.36
CA GLY A 137 -36.51 -12.33 42.32
C GLY A 137 -36.45 -10.85 41.90
N ILE A 138 -35.42 -10.48 41.15
CA ILE A 138 -35.25 -9.12 40.60
C ILE A 138 -35.69 -9.13 39.15
N TYR A 139 -36.72 -8.35 38.83
CA TYR A 139 -37.34 -8.29 37.50
C TYR A 139 -37.47 -6.86 36.96
N ASP A 140 -36.89 -5.89 37.65
CA ASP A 140 -36.95 -4.48 37.29
C ASP A 140 -35.71 -3.69 37.79
N VAL A 141 -35.44 -2.58 37.11
CA VAL A 141 -34.30 -1.69 37.37
C VAL A 141 -34.35 -1.05 38.75
N ARG A 142 -35.55 -0.72 39.26
CA ARG A 142 -35.72 -0.05 40.54
C ARG A 142 -35.34 -0.99 41.69
N THR A 143 -35.76 -2.24 41.64
CA THR A 143 -35.48 -3.26 42.64
C THR A 143 -34.00 -3.66 42.60
N LEU A 144 -33.39 -3.74 41.41
CA LEU A 144 -31.93 -3.90 41.26
C LEU A 144 -31.15 -2.72 41.89
N GLN A 145 -31.54 -1.48 41.59
CA GLN A 145 -30.93 -0.27 42.18
C GLN A 145 -31.04 -0.24 43.70
N LYS A 146 -32.15 -0.75 44.25
CA LYS A 146 -32.35 -0.84 45.70
C LYS A 146 -31.38 -1.87 46.30
N LEU A 147 -31.29 -3.07 45.70
CA LEU A 147 -30.39 -4.13 46.14
C LEU A 147 -28.92 -3.69 46.15
N ILE A 148 -28.47 -3.01 45.08
CA ILE A 148 -27.10 -2.48 44.99
C ILE A 148 -26.80 -1.49 46.13
N ARG A 149 -27.76 -0.60 46.45
CA ARG A 149 -27.64 0.35 47.55
C ARG A 149 -27.59 -0.35 48.91
N GLU A 150 -28.44 -1.35 49.13
CA GLU A 150 -28.48 -2.13 50.38
C GLU A 150 -27.20 -2.93 50.62
N ARG A 151 -26.55 -3.43 49.55
CA ARG A 151 -25.25 -4.10 49.63
C ARG A 151 -24.04 -3.15 49.67
N GLY A 152 -24.27 -1.85 49.64
CA GLY A 152 -23.21 -0.84 49.70
C GLY A 152 -22.38 -0.70 48.41
N GLY A 153 -22.83 -1.25 47.28
CA GLY A 153 -22.12 -1.19 46.01
C GLY A 153 -22.48 -2.33 45.04
N ASP A 154 -21.90 -2.29 43.83
CA ASP A 154 -22.16 -3.24 42.73
C ASP A 154 -21.08 -4.32 42.56
N SER A 155 -20.11 -4.40 43.47
CA SER A 155 -18.95 -5.28 43.38
C SER A 155 -19.30 -6.76 43.25
N PHE A 156 -20.40 -7.20 43.87
CA PHE A 156 -20.87 -8.59 43.80
C PHE A 156 -21.39 -8.98 42.40
N LEU A 157 -21.69 -8.00 41.54
CA LEU A 157 -22.13 -8.19 40.15
C LEU A 157 -21.01 -8.00 39.14
N ARG A 158 -19.79 -7.64 39.58
CA ARG A 158 -18.64 -7.48 38.69
C ARG A 158 -17.97 -8.81 38.42
N MET A 159 -18.00 -9.24 37.17
CA MET A 159 -17.31 -10.44 36.68
C MET A 159 -15.80 -10.25 36.73
N LYS A 160 -15.12 -11.33 37.05
CA LYS A 160 -13.68 -11.51 36.84
C LYS A 160 -13.47 -12.25 35.52
N GLU A 161 -12.24 -12.20 35.00
CA GLU A 161 -11.89 -12.95 33.79
C GLU A 161 -12.13 -14.45 33.95
N ASP A 162 -11.86 -15.01 35.12
CA ASP A 162 -12.12 -16.44 35.39
C ASP A 162 -13.63 -16.80 35.38
N ASP A 163 -14.54 -15.83 35.55
CA ASP A 163 -15.98 -16.07 35.49
C ASP A 163 -16.50 -16.18 34.04
N VAL A 164 -15.75 -15.65 33.07
CA VAL A 164 -16.12 -15.61 31.64
C VAL A 164 -15.24 -16.51 30.76
N LEU A 165 -14.18 -17.11 31.33
CA LEU A 165 -13.26 -18.00 30.65
C LEU A 165 -13.63 -19.47 30.85
N GLN A 166 -13.81 -20.23 29.77
CA GLN A 166 -13.88 -21.69 29.85
C GLN A 166 -12.52 -22.31 30.18
N ARG A 167 -11.44 -21.69 29.68
CA ARG A 167 -10.06 -22.12 29.89
C ARG A 167 -9.14 -20.91 29.80
N LYS A 168 -8.28 -20.73 30.79
CA LYS A 168 -7.25 -19.68 30.75
C LYS A 168 -6.18 -20.00 29.68
N PRO A 169 -5.94 -19.13 28.69
CA PRO A 169 -4.84 -19.32 27.73
C PRO A 169 -3.49 -19.15 28.42
N LYS A 170 -2.47 -19.90 27.98
CA LYS A 170 -1.10 -19.70 28.48
C LYS A 170 -0.50 -18.43 27.88
N ASP A 171 0.43 -17.79 28.59
CA ASP A 171 1.12 -16.58 28.09
C ASP A 171 1.84 -16.82 26.76
N GLU A 172 2.34 -18.03 26.52
CA GLU A 172 2.95 -18.45 25.24
C GLU A 172 1.97 -18.47 24.06
N GLU A 173 0.66 -18.61 24.32
CA GLU A 173 -0.40 -18.55 23.29
C GLU A 173 -0.72 -17.10 22.89
N LEU A 174 -0.61 -16.13 23.83
CA LEU A 174 -0.99 -14.73 23.62
C LEU A 174 0.17 -13.79 23.29
N SER A 175 1.33 -13.97 23.93
CA SER A 175 2.53 -13.13 23.73
C SER A 175 2.98 -12.95 22.28
N PRO A 176 2.75 -13.89 21.34
CA PRO A 176 3.06 -13.67 19.92
C PRO A 176 2.13 -12.67 19.19
N TYR A 177 1.08 -12.16 19.84
CA TYR A 177 0.05 -11.29 19.27
C TYR A 177 -0.05 -9.95 20.05
N PRO A 178 0.85 -9.00 19.78
CA PRO A 178 0.93 -7.75 20.53
C PRO A 178 -0.17 -6.74 20.15
N ASP A 179 -0.66 -5.97 21.13
CA ASP A 179 -1.66 -4.91 20.89
C ASP A 179 -1.12 -3.73 20.08
N GLU A 180 0.21 -3.52 20.11
CA GLU A 180 0.90 -2.51 19.31
C GLU A 180 2.13 -3.10 18.62
N VAL A 181 2.42 -2.62 17.42
CA VAL A 181 3.65 -2.97 16.69
C VAL A 181 4.39 -1.73 16.24
N VAL A 182 5.71 -1.85 16.10
CA VAL A 182 6.57 -0.80 15.57
C VAL A 182 6.87 -1.09 14.10
N LEU A 183 6.50 -0.18 13.22
CA LEU A 183 6.80 -0.20 11.79
C LEU A 183 7.45 1.14 11.41
N ASP A 184 8.64 1.10 10.82
CA ASP A 184 9.39 2.28 10.36
C ASP A 184 9.50 3.39 11.44
N GLU A 185 9.90 3.00 12.66
CA GLU A 185 10.03 3.87 13.86
C GLU A 185 8.70 4.42 14.45
N HIS A 186 7.56 3.97 13.94
CA HIS A 186 6.24 4.41 14.38
C HIS A 186 5.43 3.29 15.01
N ARG A 187 4.62 3.63 16.03
CA ARG A 187 3.76 2.67 16.74
C ARG A 187 2.35 2.67 16.15
N PHE A 188 1.82 1.48 15.91
CA PHE A 188 0.48 1.29 15.39
C PHE A 188 -0.28 0.28 16.23
N ALA A 189 -1.56 0.57 16.49
CA ALA A 189 -2.46 -0.34 17.18
C ALA A 189 -2.90 -1.48 16.25
N CYS A 190 -2.90 -2.70 16.80
CA CYS A 190 -3.39 -3.91 16.16
C CYS A 190 -4.83 -4.17 16.58
N ALA A 191 -5.71 -4.39 15.62
CA ALA A 191 -7.03 -4.97 15.84
C ALA A 191 -7.03 -6.40 15.30
N TYR A 192 -7.48 -7.35 16.12
CA TYR A 192 -7.57 -8.76 15.77
C TYR A 192 -9.04 -9.12 15.55
N ARG A 193 -9.30 -9.94 14.53
CA ARG A 193 -10.63 -10.47 14.31
C ARG A 193 -10.57 -11.87 13.74
N PHE A 194 -11.27 -12.80 14.37
CA PHE A 194 -11.44 -14.15 13.87
C PHE A 194 -12.80 -14.30 13.21
N ALA A 195 -12.88 -13.94 11.93
CA ALA A 195 -14.11 -13.99 11.14
C ALA A 195 -13.87 -14.63 9.77
N PRO A 196 -13.57 -15.96 9.71
CA PRO A 196 -13.22 -16.64 8.48
C PRO A 196 -14.19 -16.36 7.32
N GLY A 197 -13.64 -16.01 6.16
CA GLY A 197 -14.42 -15.71 4.96
C GLY A 197 -14.88 -14.25 4.82
N THR A 198 -14.62 -13.40 5.83
CA THR A 198 -14.89 -11.96 5.74
C THR A 198 -13.61 -11.17 5.40
N ALA A 199 -13.78 -10.01 4.78
CA ALA A 199 -12.65 -9.13 4.46
C ALA A 199 -11.94 -8.56 5.70
N GLU A 200 -12.58 -8.60 6.87
CA GLU A 200 -12.05 -8.11 8.15
C GLU A 200 -11.29 -9.21 8.91
N ASP A 201 -11.26 -10.46 8.41
CA ASP A 201 -10.55 -11.56 9.06
C ASP A 201 -9.03 -11.32 9.13
N GLY A 202 -8.46 -11.68 10.28
CA GLY A 202 -7.04 -11.57 10.56
C GLY A 202 -6.70 -10.31 11.34
N ILE A 203 -5.64 -9.63 10.92
CA ILE A 203 -5.05 -8.52 11.67
C ILE A 203 -5.18 -7.25 10.88
N THR A 204 -5.69 -6.21 11.53
CA THR A 204 -5.79 -4.87 10.99
C THR A 204 -4.87 -3.93 11.76
N LEU A 205 -3.94 -3.28 11.05
CA LEU A 205 -3.17 -2.17 11.58
C LEU A 205 -3.92 -0.87 11.32
N LYS A 206 -4.20 -0.12 12.38
CA LYS A 206 -4.79 1.23 12.28
C LYS A 206 -3.68 2.23 11.98
N VAL A 207 -3.71 2.82 10.79
CA VAL A 207 -2.71 3.76 10.28
C VAL A 207 -3.33 5.14 10.13
N PRO A 208 -2.87 6.17 10.86
CA PRO A 208 -3.33 7.53 10.63
C PRO A 208 -3.05 7.97 9.19
N MET A 209 -4.01 8.68 8.57
CA MET A 209 -3.94 9.09 7.16
C MET A 209 -2.63 9.79 6.77
N HIS A 210 -2.06 10.62 7.64
CA HIS A 210 -0.81 11.34 7.38
C HIS A 210 0.44 10.44 7.33
N MET A 211 0.37 9.22 7.85
CA MET A 211 1.52 8.31 7.95
C MET A 211 1.59 7.33 6.78
N ILE A 212 0.51 7.14 6.01
CA ILE A 212 0.42 6.10 4.98
C ILE A 212 1.52 6.23 3.91
N SER A 213 1.93 7.45 3.57
CA SER A 213 2.94 7.75 2.56
C SER A 213 4.37 7.45 3.02
N ALA A 214 4.62 7.43 4.33
CA ALA A 214 5.93 7.17 4.92
C ALA A 214 6.21 5.68 5.15
N LEU A 215 5.18 4.82 5.05
CA LEU A 215 5.29 3.40 5.37
C LEU A 215 5.87 2.57 4.22
N SER A 216 6.79 1.68 4.57
CA SER A 216 7.38 0.69 3.68
C SER A 216 6.60 -0.63 3.71
N ALA A 217 6.31 -1.19 2.53
CA ALA A 217 5.59 -2.46 2.39
C ALA A 217 6.41 -3.68 2.85
N SER A 218 7.74 -3.54 2.89
CA SER A 218 8.69 -4.65 3.02
C SER A 218 8.70 -5.26 4.41
N SER A 219 8.49 -4.44 5.45
CA SER A 219 8.71 -4.80 6.85
C SER A 219 7.45 -5.34 7.55
N ALA A 220 6.27 -5.15 6.96
CA ALA A 220 4.99 -5.52 7.58
C ALA A 220 4.88 -7.01 7.91
N ASP A 221 5.49 -7.88 7.09
CA ASP A 221 5.39 -9.33 7.26
C ASP A 221 5.95 -9.86 8.58
N TRP A 222 6.82 -9.10 9.24
CA TRP A 222 7.53 -9.47 10.46
C TRP A 222 6.83 -9.04 11.76
N LEU A 223 5.82 -8.18 11.65
CA LEU A 223 5.25 -7.45 12.78
C LEU A 223 4.56 -8.36 13.80
N ILE A 224 3.98 -9.48 13.35
CA ILE A 224 3.19 -10.38 14.18
C ILE A 224 3.88 -11.74 14.29
N PRO A 225 4.62 -12.01 15.39
CA PRO A 225 5.31 -13.27 15.59
C PRO A 225 4.40 -14.51 15.49
N GLY A 226 3.16 -14.43 16.00
CA GLY A 226 2.21 -15.53 16.00
C GLY A 226 1.83 -16.01 14.59
N LEU A 227 1.62 -15.06 13.67
CA LEU A 227 1.30 -15.39 12.27
C LEU A 227 2.54 -15.77 11.45
N LEU A 228 3.74 -15.33 11.85
CA LEU A 228 4.96 -15.56 11.08
C LEU A 228 5.20 -17.06 10.86
N ARG A 229 5.01 -17.89 11.89
CA ARG A 229 5.17 -19.35 11.78
C ARG A 229 4.22 -19.96 10.75
N GLU A 230 2.95 -19.58 10.80
CA GLU A 230 1.92 -20.09 9.89
C GLU A 230 2.12 -19.58 8.46
N LYS A 231 2.49 -18.31 8.31
CA LYS A 231 2.86 -17.68 7.04
C LYS A 231 4.02 -18.40 6.37
N VAL A 232 5.11 -18.67 7.10
CA VAL A 232 6.27 -19.42 6.57
C VAL A 232 5.87 -20.83 6.14
N ALA A 233 5.05 -21.53 6.93
CA ALA A 233 4.55 -22.86 6.58
C ALA A 233 3.68 -22.83 5.31
N ALA A 234 2.79 -21.84 5.18
CA ALA A 234 1.95 -21.66 4.00
C ALA A 234 2.78 -21.36 2.75
N LEU A 235 3.76 -20.46 2.85
CA LEU A 235 4.69 -20.14 1.76
C LEU A 235 5.50 -21.37 1.31
N LEU A 236 6.05 -22.15 2.25
CA LEU A 236 6.76 -23.39 1.96
C LEU A 236 5.87 -24.43 1.25
N LYS A 237 4.61 -24.55 1.67
CA LYS A 237 3.62 -25.44 1.04
C LYS A 237 3.27 -24.98 -0.38
N GLY A 238 3.24 -23.67 -0.61
CA GLY A 238 2.98 -23.02 -1.89
C GLY A 238 4.08 -23.18 -2.93
N LEU A 239 5.31 -23.52 -2.53
CA LEU A 239 6.43 -23.72 -3.46
C LEU A 239 6.13 -24.79 -4.54
N PRO A 240 6.71 -24.66 -5.74
CA PRO A 240 6.62 -25.69 -6.78
C PRO A 240 7.16 -27.05 -6.30
N LYS A 241 6.61 -28.15 -6.87
CA LYS A 241 6.92 -29.52 -6.45
C LYS A 241 8.41 -29.87 -6.54
N GLU A 242 9.13 -29.27 -7.49
CA GLU A 242 10.57 -29.49 -7.68
C GLU A 242 11.43 -28.96 -6.52
N TYR A 243 11.06 -27.83 -5.90
CA TYR A 243 11.77 -27.27 -4.76
C TYR A 243 11.37 -27.96 -3.46
N LYS A 244 10.08 -28.31 -3.29
CA LYS A 244 9.61 -29.04 -2.11
C LYS A 244 10.29 -30.40 -1.92
N LYS A 245 10.63 -31.09 -3.02
CA LYS A 245 11.36 -32.38 -2.97
C LYS A 245 12.82 -32.26 -2.53
N LYS A 246 13.43 -31.09 -2.70
CA LYS A 246 14.84 -30.84 -2.33
C LYS A 246 14.99 -30.44 -0.86
N LEU A 247 13.89 -30.08 -0.19
CA LEU A 247 13.88 -29.68 1.20
C LEU A 247 13.57 -30.87 2.12
N PRO A 248 14.06 -30.85 3.38
CA PRO A 248 13.53 -31.72 4.43
C PRO A 248 12.01 -31.53 4.61
N PRO A 249 11.34 -32.41 5.39
CA PRO A 249 9.92 -32.27 5.68
C PRO A 249 9.55 -30.82 6.04
N LEU A 250 8.55 -30.26 5.36
CA LEU A 250 8.28 -28.81 5.42
C LEU A 250 7.99 -28.32 6.85
N SER A 251 7.45 -29.18 7.72
CA SER A 251 7.26 -28.91 9.15
C SER A 251 8.59 -28.70 9.89
N HIS A 252 9.58 -29.55 9.62
CA HIS A 252 10.93 -29.39 10.18
C HIS A 252 11.63 -28.17 9.59
N THR A 253 11.52 -27.97 8.28
CA THR A 253 12.09 -26.82 7.57
C THR A 253 11.53 -25.49 8.12
N GLY A 254 10.21 -25.40 8.30
CA GLY A 254 9.57 -24.21 8.89
C GLY A 254 10.05 -23.93 10.31
N THR A 255 10.07 -24.95 11.18
CA THR A 255 10.58 -24.82 12.56
C THR A 255 12.05 -24.37 12.58
N ALA A 256 12.86 -24.96 11.72
CA ALA A 256 14.29 -24.66 11.56
C ALA A 256 14.58 -23.24 11.05
N ILE A 257 13.68 -22.67 10.24
CA ILE A 257 13.77 -21.29 9.75
C ILE A 257 13.37 -20.33 10.86
N ILE A 258 12.24 -20.56 11.53
CA ILE A 258 11.74 -19.71 12.61
C ILE A 258 12.75 -19.59 13.76
N SER A 259 13.51 -20.65 14.07
CA SER A 259 14.54 -20.60 15.11
C SER A 259 15.82 -19.83 14.72
N ILE A 260 16.01 -19.49 13.44
CA ILE A 260 17.22 -18.85 12.91
C ILE A 260 16.97 -17.42 12.41
N ILE A 261 15.72 -17.01 12.24
CA ILE A 261 15.37 -15.64 11.90
C ILE A 261 15.73 -14.74 13.10
N HIS A 262 16.90 -14.12 13.05
CA HIS A 262 17.37 -13.13 14.05
C HIS A 262 17.19 -11.70 13.52
N GLU A 263 17.38 -11.47 12.22
CA GLU A 263 17.21 -10.16 11.59
C GLU A 263 15.87 -10.08 10.85
N LYS A 264 14.93 -9.31 11.41
CA LYS A 264 13.61 -9.04 10.82
C LYS A 264 13.65 -7.79 9.93
N LYS A 265 14.48 -7.83 8.88
CA LYS A 265 14.70 -6.70 7.96
C LYS A 265 14.47 -7.13 6.52
N GLY A 266 13.95 -6.21 5.71
CA GLY A 266 13.67 -6.46 4.29
C GLY A 266 12.45 -7.35 4.04
N ALA A 267 12.26 -7.79 2.80
CA ALA A 267 11.12 -8.61 2.43
C ALA A 267 11.27 -10.07 2.92
N LEU A 268 10.20 -10.64 3.49
CA LEU A 268 10.16 -12.03 3.95
C LEU A 268 10.58 -13.06 2.87
N PRO A 269 10.14 -12.98 1.60
CA PRO A 269 10.60 -13.86 0.53
C PRO A 269 12.13 -13.91 0.38
N SER A 270 12.79 -12.75 0.38
CA SER A 270 14.24 -12.63 0.21
C SER A 270 14.99 -13.22 1.41
N ALA A 271 14.48 -12.99 2.62
CA ALA A 271 15.03 -13.60 3.84
C ALA A 271 14.88 -15.15 3.84
N LEU A 272 13.72 -15.67 3.42
CA LEU A 272 13.48 -17.11 3.33
C LEU A 272 14.41 -17.77 2.31
N SER A 273 14.54 -17.20 1.11
CA SER A 273 15.46 -17.70 0.09
C SER A 273 16.91 -17.75 0.58
N LYS A 274 17.35 -16.71 1.29
CA LYS A 274 18.71 -16.66 1.87
C LYS A 274 18.92 -17.76 2.92
N ILE A 275 18.03 -17.86 3.91
CA ILE A 275 18.15 -18.84 5.00
C ILE A 275 18.09 -20.27 4.45
N ILE A 276 17.22 -20.52 3.47
CA ILE A 276 17.08 -21.86 2.89
C ILE A 276 18.35 -22.26 2.12
N ASN A 277 18.94 -21.33 1.37
CA ASN A 277 20.20 -21.58 0.68
C ASN A 277 21.34 -21.85 1.69
N GLU A 278 21.47 -21.02 2.71
CA GLU A 278 22.53 -21.16 3.73
C GLU A 278 22.41 -22.47 4.53
N LYS A 279 21.18 -22.85 4.93
CA LYS A 279 20.96 -24.01 5.82
C LYS A 279 20.78 -25.33 5.09
N PHE A 280 20.15 -25.31 3.91
CA PHE A 280 19.76 -26.51 3.18
C PHE A 280 20.42 -26.64 1.81
N GLY A 281 21.17 -25.62 1.34
CA GLY A 281 21.85 -25.64 0.04
C GLY A 281 20.90 -25.59 -1.16
N VAL A 282 19.65 -25.17 -0.95
CA VAL A 282 18.63 -25.08 -2.00
C VAL A 282 18.42 -23.63 -2.39
N GLU A 283 18.76 -23.29 -3.64
CA GLU A 283 18.52 -21.95 -4.17
C GLU A 283 17.07 -21.84 -4.67
N ILE A 284 16.31 -20.92 -4.07
CA ILE A 284 14.90 -20.66 -4.42
C ILE A 284 14.80 -19.18 -4.85
N PRO A 285 14.46 -18.88 -6.12
CA PRO A 285 14.20 -17.52 -6.57
C PRO A 285 13.07 -16.85 -5.78
N THR A 286 13.21 -15.55 -5.44
CA THR A 286 12.23 -14.82 -4.64
C THR A 286 10.86 -14.73 -5.30
N SER A 287 10.83 -14.71 -6.64
CA SER A 287 9.61 -14.71 -7.47
C SER A 287 8.74 -15.96 -7.33
N LEU A 288 9.27 -17.06 -6.78
CA LEU A 288 8.50 -18.30 -6.56
C LEU A 288 7.67 -18.29 -5.28
N TRP A 289 7.88 -17.31 -4.40
CA TRP A 289 7.08 -17.16 -3.19
C TRP A 289 5.76 -16.46 -3.53
N ALA A 290 4.71 -17.24 -3.76
CA ALA A 290 3.39 -16.73 -4.08
C ALA A 290 2.72 -16.08 -2.85
N ARG A 291 3.01 -14.80 -2.58
CA ARG A 291 2.33 -14.02 -1.52
C ARG A 291 0.83 -13.91 -1.75
N ASP A 292 0.42 -13.72 -3.00
CA ASP A 292 -1.00 -13.56 -3.36
C ASP A 292 -1.82 -14.85 -3.15
N ALA A 293 -1.15 -16.00 -3.03
CA ALA A 293 -1.79 -17.27 -2.71
C ALA A 293 -1.95 -17.52 -1.20
N LEU A 294 -1.45 -16.62 -0.34
CA LEU A 294 -1.67 -16.70 1.10
C LEU A 294 -3.12 -16.33 1.43
N ALA A 295 -3.71 -17.08 2.37
CA ALA A 295 -5.02 -16.74 2.90
C ALA A 295 -5.02 -15.33 3.50
N ASP A 296 -6.14 -14.62 3.32
CA ASP A 296 -6.30 -13.21 3.70
C ASP A 296 -5.92 -12.90 5.15
N TYR A 297 -6.17 -13.83 6.08
CA TYR A 297 -5.87 -13.64 7.51
C TYR A 297 -4.36 -13.71 7.83
N LEU A 298 -3.54 -14.27 6.93
CA LEU A 298 -2.08 -14.26 7.04
C LEU A 298 -1.48 -12.96 6.50
N GLN A 299 -2.25 -12.18 5.77
CA GLN A 299 -1.85 -10.89 5.24
C GLN A 299 -2.35 -9.79 6.19
N ILE A 300 -1.50 -8.82 6.47
CA ILE A 300 -1.89 -7.68 7.31
C ILE A 300 -2.82 -6.78 6.50
N ARG A 301 -3.99 -6.48 7.06
CA ARG A 301 -4.88 -5.43 6.58
C ARG A 301 -4.42 -4.09 7.16
N PHE A 302 -4.35 -3.06 6.35
CA PHE A 302 -4.10 -1.69 6.78
C PHE A 302 -5.42 -0.93 6.72
N SER A 303 -5.84 -0.36 7.85
CA SER A 303 -7.02 0.49 7.97
C SER A 303 -6.53 1.92 8.14
N VAL A 304 -6.83 2.77 7.15
CA VAL A 304 -6.49 4.18 7.22
C VAL A 304 -7.58 4.90 8.00
N VAL A 305 -7.17 5.54 9.09
CA VAL A 305 -8.09 6.22 10.00
C VAL A 305 -7.94 7.74 9.92
N ASP A 306 -9.07 8.44 10.08
CA ASP A 306 -9.12 9.89 10.23
C ASP A 306 -8.70 10.35 11.63
N ALA A 307 -8.76 11.67 11.89
CA ALA A 307 -8.43 12.26 13.19
C ALA A 307 -9.36 11.82 14.34
N HIS A 308 -10.53 11.27 14.02
CA HIS A 308 -11.50 10.74 14.99
C HIS A 308 -11.37 9.22 15.16
N GLY A 309 -10.40 8.58 14.50
CA GLY A 309 -10.19 7.14 14.55
C GLY A 309 -11.15 6.33 13.69
N LYS A 310 -11.94 6.98 12.82
CA LYS A 310 -12.87 6.32 11.90
C LYS A 310 -12.13 5.82 10.66
N GLU A 311 -12.41 4.58 10.27
CA GLU A 311 -11.87 3.99 9.04
C GLU A 311 -12.40 4.75 7.81
N VAL A 312 -11.46 5.24 6.98
CA VAL A 312 -11.73 5.90 5.70
C VAL A 312 -11.65 4.90 4.56
N VAL A 313 -10.56 4.13 4.53
CA VAL A 313 -10.28 3.13 3.51
C VAL A 313 -9.38 2.05 4.11
N ALA A 314 -9.48 0.83 3.60
CA ALA A 314 -8.63 -0.26 4.03
C ALA A 314 -8.28 -1.20 2.88
N SER A 315 -7.06 -1.74 2.92
CA SER A 315 -6.57 -2.74 1.97
C SER A 315 -5.45 -3.56 2.62
N ARG A 316 -5.21 -4.75 2.08
CA ARG A 316 -4.04 -5.58 2.42
C ARG A 316 -2.80 -5.18 1.62
N ASN A 317 -2.97 -4.31 0.63
CA ASN A 317 -1.90 -3.76 -0.18
C ASN A 317 -1.70 -2.28 0.17
N ILE A 318 -0.63 -2.00 0.90
CA ILE A 318 -0.31 -0.63 1.33
C ILE A 318 -0.10 0.32 0.14
N ARG A 319 0.34 -0.18 -1.01
CA ARG A 319 0.57 0.62 -2.22
C ARG A 319 -0.75 1.08 -2.85
N GLU A 320 -1.77 0.25 -2.81
CA GLU A 320 -3.12 0.64 -3.26
C GLU A 320 -3.66 1.79 -2.40
N LEU A 321 -3.42 1.74 -1.08
CA LEU A 321 -3.81 2.82 -0.16
C LEU A 321 -3.02 4.09 -0.44
N GLN A 322 -1.71 3.99 -0.64
CA GLN A 322 -0.87 5.13 -1.00
C GLN A 322 -1.38 5.77 -2.30
N ASN A 323 -1.62 4.99 -3.35
CA ASN A 323 -2.11 5.50 -4.64
C ASN A 323 -3.52 6.11 -4.55
N GLY A 324 -4.44 5.44 -3.85
CA GLY A 324 -5.82 5.92 -3.67
C GLY A 324 -5.89 7.22 -2.87
N ILE A 325 -5.14 7.31 -1.76
CA ILE A 325 -5.13 8.49 -0.90
C ILE A 325 -4.41 9.68 -1.56
N ILE A 326 -3.35 9.42 -2.34
CA ILE A 326 -2.68 10.48 -3.12
C ILE A 326 -3.64 11.10 -4.15
N ALA A 327 -4.54 10.30 -4.72
CA ALA A 327 -5.53 10.73 -5.71
C ALA A 327 -6.73 11.46 -5.10
N GLU A 328 -7.15 11.11 -3.88
CA GLU A 328 -8.41 11.61 -3.28
C GLU A 328 -8.20 12.75 -2.26
N ALA A 329 -6.98 12.94 -1.74
CA ALA A 329 -6.69 14.00 -0.77
C ALA A 329 -6.13 15.28 -1.44
N GLU A 330 -7.00 16.14 -1.94
CA GLU A 330 -6.75 17.59 -1.91
C GLU A 330 -7.08 18.10 -0.50
N SER A 331 -6.15 17.89 0.45
CA SER A 331 -6.32 18.49 1.78
C SER A 331 -6.35 20.02 1.67
N ASN A 332 -7.23 20.65 2.45
CA ASN A 332 -7.25 22.10 2.65
C ASN A 332 -5.88 22.67 3.05
N ALA A 333 -5.04 21.93 3.79
CA ALA A 333 -3.69 22.37 4.16
C ALA A 333 -2.75 22.41 2.95
N PHE A 334 -2.85 21.44 2.03
CA PHE A 334 -2.07 21.44 0.79
C PHE A 334 -2.48 22.59 -0.12
N SER A 335 -3.79 22.84 -0.25
CA SER A 335 -4.31 24.00 -1.02
C SER A 335 -3.85 25.34 -0.45
N LYS A 336 -3.79 25.48 0.89
CA LYS A 336 -3.19 26.66 1.55
C LYS A 336 -1.70 26.81 1.24
N ALA A 337 -0.93 25.72 1.30
CA ALA A 337 0.49 25.74 0.96
C ALA A 337 0.71 26.18 -0.50
N ARG A 338 -0.13 25.72 -1.44
CA ARG A 338 -0.08 26.18 -2.84
C ARG A 338 -0.33 27.69 -2.97
N LEU A 339 -1.34 28.22 -2.29
CA LEU A 339 -1.65 29.66 -2.33
C LEU A 339 -0.52 30.53 -1.75
N LEU A 340 0.20 30.04 -0.75
CA LEU A 340 1.29 30.76 -0.10
C LEU A 340 2.60 30.75 -0.90
N TRP A 341 2.93 29.60 -1.49
CA TRP A 341 4.26 29.37 -2.08
C TRP A 341 4.28 29.37 -3.61
N GLU A 342 3.18 29.04 -4.28
CA GLU A 342 3.19 29.01 -5.74
C GLU A 342 3.25 30.41 -6.35
N LYS A 343 4.14 30.56 -7.32
CA LYS A 343 4.29 31.77 -8.12
C LYS A 343 4.45 31.36 -9.57
N THR A 344 3.93 32.15 -10.48
CA THR A 344 4.07 31.91 -11.92
C THR A 344 4.98 32.94 -12.54
N CYS A 345 5.61 32.57 -13.65
CA CYS A 345 6.37 33.48 -14.50
C CYS A 345 7.50 34.23 -13.78
N VAL A 346 8.29 33.51 -12.99
CA VAL A 346 9.49 34.03 -12.34
C VAL A 346 10.66 34.02 -13.32
N THR A 347 11.39 35.13 -13.41
CA THR A 347 12.54 35.30 -14.33
C THR A 347 13.85 35.63 -13.61
N LEU A 348 13.77 35.98 -12.32
CA LEU A 348 14.88 36.31 -11.43
C LEU A 348 14.69 35.62 -10.08
N TRP A 349 15.77 35.42 -9.33
CA TRP A 349 15.66 34.87 -7.97
C TRP A 349 15.25 35.99 -6.99
N ASP A 350 13.97 36.35 -6.94
CA ASP A 350 13.41 37.44 -6.12
C ASP A 350 12.38 36.98 -5.07
N PHE A 351 12.31 35.67 -4.83
CA PHE A 351 11.29 35.02 -4.00
C PHE A 351 11.83 34.49 -2.66
N GLY A 352 13.06 34.85 -2.28
CA GLY A 352 13.69 34.42 -1.03
C GLY A 352 14.19 32.98 -1.05
N GLU A 353 14.28 32.37 0.13
CA GLU A 353 14.70 30.97 0.29
C GLU A 353 13.53 30.01 0.03
N LEU A 354 13.79 28.97 -0.78
CA LEU A 354 12.86 27.85 -0.96
C LEU A 354 13.21 26.74 0.02
N PRO A 355 12.40 26.46 1.05
CA PRO A 355 12.71 25.41 2.01
C PRO A 355 12.73 24.04 1.33
N THR A 356 13.40 23.07 1.95
CA THR A 356 13.41 21.68 1.47
C THR A 356 12.05 21.02 1.65
N SER A 357 11.33 21.34 2.72
CA SER A 357 9.96 20.91 2.98
C SER A 357 9.17 22.00 3.72
N ILE A 358 7.85 21.97 3.52
CA ILE A 358 6.87 22.82 4.18
C ILE A 358 6.01 21.89 5.04
N ARG A 359 5.89 22.21 6.33
CA ARG A 359 5.01 21.49 7.24
C ARG A 359 3.55 21.86 6.93
N LEU A 360 2.70 20.87 6.65
CA LEU A 360 1.27 21.05 6.43
C LEU A 360 0.52 20.85 7.75
N GLU A 361 -0.26 21.85 8.13
CA GLU A 361 -1.04 21.85 9.37
C GLU A 361 -2.49 22.30 9.09
N SER A 362 -3.43 21.70 9.80
CA SER A 362 -4.84 22.05 9.79
C SER A 362 -5.32 22.25 11.22
N GLY A 363 -5.36 23.51 11.66
CA GLY A 363 -5.47 23.85 13.08
C GLY A 363 -4.19 23.46 13.81
N ASP A 364 -4.33 22.76 14.95
CA ASP A 364 -3.20 22.25 15.74
C ASP A 364 -2.70 20.86 15.29
N CYS A 365 -3.28 20.31 14.20
CA CYS A 365 -2.98 18.96 13.73
C CYS A 365 -2.01 18.96 12.54
N PHE A 366 -0.96 18.13 12.63
CA PHE A 366 -0.01 17.90 11.55
C PHE A 366 -0.58 16.93 10.51
N GLU A 367 -0.53 17.31 9.23
CA GLU A 367 -1.07 16.50 8.11
C GLU A 367 0.01 15.93 7.19
N GLY A 368 1.25 16.42 7.26
CA GLY A 368 2.36 15.93 6.45
C GLY A 368 3.29 17.03 5.97
N TYR A 369 4.08 16.72 4.94
CA TYR A 369 4.98 17.66 4.30
C TYR A 369 4.60 17.90 2.85
N ALA A 370 4.84 19.13 2.38
CA ALA A 370 4.86 19.47 0.98
C ALA A 370 6.25 19.98 0.57
N TYR A 371 6.59 19.85 -0.69
CA TYR A 371 7.95 20.10 -1.17
C TYR A 371 7.90 21.17 -2.26
N PRO A 372 8.33 22.42 -1.98
CA PRO A 372 8.34 23.46 -3.00
C PRO A 372 9.51 23.23 -3.96
N GLY A 373 9.27 23.43 -5.25
CA GLY A 373 10.24 23.24 -6.31
C GLY A 373 10.03 24.24 -7.45
N LEU A 374 11.05 24.38 -8.29
CA LEU A 374 10.99 25.21 -9.48
C LEU A 374 10.57 24.36 -10.68
N GLU A 375 9.54 24.77 -11.41
CA GLU A 375 9.06 24.11 -12.62
C GLU A 375 9.44 24.95 -13.84
N SER A 376 10.10 24.33 -14.81
CA SER A 376 10.47 25.00 -16.07
C SER A 376 9.23 25.33 -16.89
N SER A 377 9.11 26.59 -17.35
CA SER A 377 8.09 27.04 -18.29
C SER A 377 8.74 27.80 -19.45
N GLU A 378 7.95 28.18 -20.46
CA GLU A 378 8.50 28.85 -21.64
C GLU A 378 8.94 30.28 -21.29
N GLY A 379 10.25 30.53 -21.34
CA GLY A 379 10.86 31.83 -21.05
C GLY A 379 10.82 32.28 -19.58
N CYS A 380 10.32 31.44 -18.67
CA CYS A 380 10.19 31.72 -17.24
C CYS A 380 10.17 30.42 -16.42
N VAL A 381 10.12 30.55 -15.09
CA VAL A 381 10.07 29.42 -14.16
C VAL A 381 8.89 29.65 -13.21
N ASN A 382 8.17 28.58 -12.86
CA ASN A 382 7.12 28.64 -11.86
C ASN A 382 7.63 28.06 -10.55
N ILE A 383 7.15 28.57 -9.43
CA ILE A 383 7.29 27.90 -8.14
C ILE A 383 6.04 27.03 -7.96
N ARG A 384 6.24 25.73 -7.76
CA ARG A 384 5.18 24.74 -7.55
C ARG A 384 5.40 23.98 -6.26
N VAL A 385 4.31 23.53 -5.67
CA VAL A 385 4.35 22.70 -4.46
C VAL A 385 4.00 21.26 -4.84
N PHE A 386 4.89 20.33 -4.51
CA PHE A 386 4.77 18.92 -4.85
C PHE A 386 4.46 18.09 -3.59
N LYS A 387 3.79 16.94 -3.80
CA LYS A 387 3.51 15.97 -2.72
C LYS A 387 4.69 15.04 -2.42
N ASN A 388 5.55 14.78 -3.41
CA ASN A 388 6.71 13.90 -3.31
C ASN A 388 8.02 14.71 -3.41
N MET A 389 8.96 14.43 -2.51
CA MET A 389 10.28 15.06 -2.49
C MET A 389 11.09 14.79 -3.77
N GLN A 390 11.03 13.58 -4.31
CA GLN A 390 11.80 13.19 -5.50
C GLN A 390 11.32 13.95 -6.74
N ASP A 391 9.99 14.04 -6.92
CA ASP A 391 9.39 14.81 -8.01
C ASP A 391 9.70 16.30 -7.88
N ALA A 392 9.64 16.83 -6.65
CA ALA A 392 10.00 18.21 -6.35
C ALA A 392 11.46 18.49 -6.72
N GLU A 393 12.39 17.62 -6.33
CA GLU A 393 13.81 17.80 -6.61
C GLU A 393 14.14 17.67 -8.10
N ALA A 394 13.54 16.69 -8.79
CA ALA A 394 13.72 16.50 -10.22
C ALA A 394 13.17 17.68 -11.03
N SER A 395 11.98 18.18 -10.67
CA SER A 395 11.42 19.39 -11.25
C SER A 395 12.30 20.60 -10.93
N HIS A 396 12.66 20.79 -9.66
CA HIS A 396 13.45 21.91 -9.18
C HIS A 396 14.80 22.05 -9.89
N LYS A 397 15.54 20.95 -10.11
CA LYS A 397 16.80 20.98 -10.88
C LYS A 397 16.60 21.47 -12.32
N LYS A 398 15.49 21.08 -12.97
CA LYS A 398 15.12 21.58 -14.30
C LYS A 398 14.72 23.06 -14.26
N GLY A 399 13.96 23.48 -13.25
CA GLY A 399 13.60 24.88 -13.05
C GLY A 399 14.82 25.79 -12.79
N VAL A 400 15.76 25.36 -11.95
CA VAL A 400 17.05 26.06 -11.74
C VAL A 400 17.83 26.16 -13.05
N THR A 401 17.86 25.08 -13.85
CA THR A 401 18.50 25.07 -15.17
C THR A 401 17.87 26.10 -16.12
N ALA A 402 16.54 26.21 -16.14
CA ALA A 402 15.82 27.19 -16.92
C ALA A 402 16.09 28.63 -16.43
N LEU A 403 16.16 28.85 -15.12
CA LEU A 403 16.47 30.16 -14.55
C LEU A 403 17.89 30.61 -14.90
N TYR A 404 18.87 29.69 -14.88
CA TYR A 404 20.22 29.97 -15.39
C TYR A 404 20.22 30.27 -16.90
N ALA A 405 19.38 29.60 -17.69
CA ALA A 405 19.27 29.89 -19.11
C ALA A 405 18.76 31.31 -19.39
N ILE A 406 17.86 31.83 -18.53
CA ILE A 406 17.41 33.22 -18.56
C ILE A 406 18.55 34.16 -18.13
N HIS A 407 19.20 33.87 -17.01
CA HIS A 407 20.30 34.67 -16.45
C HIS A 407 21.49 34.80 -17.42
N PHE A 408 21.86 33.71 -18.09
CA PHE A 408 22.99 33.64 -19.04
C PHE A 408 22.59 33.79 -20.50
N LYS A 409 21.44 34.40 -20.82
CA LYS A 409 20.91 34.50 -22.19
C LYS A 409 21.96 34.96 -23.23
N ASP A 410 22.73 36.00 -22.92
CA ASP A 410 23.76 36.51 -23.84
C ASP A 410 24.98 35.57 -23.93
N VAL A 411 25.43 35.01 -22.81
CA VAL A 411 26.53 34.03 -22.80
C VAL A 411 26.15 32.78 -23.60
N LEU A 412 24.91 32.30 -23.48
CA LEU A 412 24.38 31.18 -24.26
C LEU A 412 24.26 31.51 -25.75
N LYS A 413 23.98 32.77 -26.12
CA LYS A 413 24.04 33.23 -27.52
C LYS A 413 25.47 33.16 -28.07
N HIS A 414 26.47 33.53 -27.26
CA HIS A 414 27.88 33.36 -27.63
C HIS A 414 28.29 31.88 -27.67
N LEU A 415 27.80 31.05 -26.75
CA LEU A 415 28.02 29.61 -26.76
C LEU A 415 27.54 28.98 -28.06
N LYS A 416 26.32 29.32 -28.52
CA LYS A 416 25.77 28.83 -29.80
C LYS A 416 26.68 29.14 -30.99
N LYS A 417 27.28 30.33 -31.03
CA LYS A 417 28.27 30.69 -32.07
C LYS A 417 29.58 29.92 -31.93
N ALA A 418 29.98 29.60 -30.71
CA ALA A 418 31.21 28.88 -30.43
C ALA A 418 31.11 27.39 -30.79
N ILE A 419 29.93 26.78 -30.62
CA ILE A 419 29.69 25.35 -30.89
C ILE A 419 29.20 25.05 -32.31
N THR A 420 29.26 26.04 -33.22
CA THR A 420 28.72 25.91 -34.57
C THR A 420 29.40 24.79 -35.35
N LEU A 421 28.60 23.90 -35.95
CA LEU A 421 29.12 22.79 -36.75
C LEU A 421 29.60 23.27 -38.14
N SER A 422 30.80 22.83 -38.53
CA SER A 422 31.44 23.17 -39.81
C SER A 422 31.85 21.94 -40.61
N GLY A 423 31.93 22.08 -41.94
CA GLY A 423 32.37 21.00 -42.85
C GLY A 423 31.46 19.77 -42.79
N ASP A 424 32.07 18.58 -42.83
CA ASP A 424 31.36 17.29 -42.85
C ASP A 424 30.46 17.06 -41.63
N ALA A 425 30.74 17.74 -40.50
CA ALA A 425 29.92 17.70 -39.30
C ALA A 425 28.45 18.05 -39.57
N LYS A 426 28.21 18.92 -40.56
CA LYS A 426 26.85 19.30 -40.96
C LYS A 426 26.07 18.13 -41.53
N ILE A 427 26.75 17.25 -42.26
CA ILE A 427 26.17 16.04 -42.86
C ILE A 427 25.96 14.99 -41.77
N TRP A 428 26.92 14.82 -40.87
CA TRP A 428 26.83 13.84 -39.78
C TRP A 428 25.68 14.11 -38.81
N ALA A 429 25.27 15.37 -38.68
CA ALA A 429 24.17 15.78 -37.81
C ALA A 429 22.77 15.47 -38.36
N ASP A 430 22.63 15.06 -39.62
CA ASP A 430 21.32 14.92 -40.30
C ASP A 430 20.34 14.03 -39.54
N LYS A 431 20.77 12.82 -39.13
CA LYS A 431 19.95 11.88 -38.36
C LYS A 431 19.47 12.45 -37.01
N PHE A 432 20.24 13.36 -36.42
CA PHE A 432 19.95 13.98 -35.12
C PHE A 432 19.01 15.19 -35.24
N GLY A 433 18.32 15.35 -36.37
CA GLY A 433 17.44 16.48 -36.66
C GLY A 433 18.18 17.67 -37.28
N GLY A 434 19.35 17.42 -37.86
CA GLY A 434 20.18 18.43 -38.52
C GLY A 434 21.01 19.28 -37.56
N VAL A 435 21.73 20.23 -38.15
CA VAL A 435 22.73 21.09 -37.47
C VAL A 435 22.17 21.76 -36.21
N ASN A 436 21.00 22.40 -36.32
CA ASN A 436 20.40 23.13 -35.20
C ASN A 436 20.11 22.24 -34.00
N GLN A 437 19.63 21.00 -34.22
CA GLN A 437 19.32 20.09 -33.12
C GLN A 437 20.57 19.50 -32.47
N ALA A 438 21.60 19.19 -33.28
CA ALA A 438 22.89 18.75 -32.73
C ALA A 438 23.56 19.85 -31.90
N GLU A 439 23.55 21.11 -32.37
CA GLU A 439 24.06 22.26 -31.61
C GLU A 439 23.26 22.50 -30.33
N ASN A 440 21.92 22.41 -30.39
CA ASN A 440 21.07 22.49 -29.20
C ASN A 440 21.36 21.36 -28.21
N MET A 441 21.59 20.12 -28.68
CA MET A 441 21.94 18.99 -27.82
C MET A 441 23.27 19.23 -27.10
N ILE A 442 24.29 19.77 -27.78
CA ILE A 442 25.57 20.15 -27.16
C ILE A 442 25.34 21.24 -26.09
N ALA A 443 24.57 22.28 -26.41
CA ALA A 443 24.24 23.33 -25.45
C ALA A 443 23.47 22.78 -24.23
N SER A 444 22.52 21.87 -24.45
CA SER A 444 21.75 21.22 -23.39
C SER A 444 22.62 20.34 -22.49
N LYS A 445 23.66 19.66 -23.03
CA LYS A 445 24.64 18.94 -22.21
C LYS A 445 25.43 19.88 -21.31
N VAL A 446 25.88 21.03 -21.84
CA VAL A 446 26.57 22.06 -21.02
C VAL A 446 25.65 22.55 -19.90
N ALA A 447 24.40 22.88 -20.24
CA ALA A 447 23.40 23.31 -19.27
C ALA A 447 23.12 22.23 -18.22
N HIS A 448 22.96 20.97 -18.62
CA HIS A 448 22.75 19.86 -17.69
C HIS A 448 23.94 19.69 -16.73
N THR A 449 25.18 19.75 -17.22
CA THR A 449 26.38 19.55 -16.40
C THR A 449 26.64 20.71 -15.44
N LEU A 450 26.46 21.95 -15.90
CA LEU A 450 26.79 23.15 -15.13
C LEU A 450 25.60 23.67 -14.32
N PHE A 451 24.37 23.63 -14.83
CA PHE A 451 23.23 24.34 -14.22
C PHE A 451 22.33 23.44 -13.36
N SER A 452 22.30 22.12 -13.60
CA SER A 452 21.45 21.17 -12.86
C SER A 452 21.94 20.97 -11.43
N ARG A 453 21.56 21.90 -10.54
CA ARG A 453 21.92 21.95 -9.12
C ARG A 453 20.68 22.14 -8.27
N ASN A 454 20.73 21.62 -7.04
CA ASN A 454 19.68 21.79 -6.05
C ASN A 454 19.92 23.07 -5.23
N ILE A 455 19.87 24.23 -5.90
CA ILE A 455 20.10 25.55 -5.30
C ILE A 455 18.78 26.10 -4.78
N ARG A 456 18.73 26.48 -3.50
CA ARG A 456 17.51 26.90 -2.81
C ARG A 456 17.53 28.31 -2.23
N THR A 457 18.65 29.03 -2.35
CA THR A 457 18.79 30.42 -1.90
C THR A 457 19.34 31.32 -3.01
N GLN A 458 19.06 32.62 -2.90
CA GLN A 458 19.54 33.62 -3.84
C GLN A 458 21.06 33.71 -3.84
N ASP A 459 21.68 33.74 -2.66
CA ASP A 459 23.13 33.84 -2.51
C ASP A 459 23.84 32.63 -3.15
N ALA A 460 23.30 31.42 -2.94
CA ALA A 460 23.86 30.22 -3.58
C ALA A 460 23.71 30.27 -5.11
N PHE A 461 22.61 30.83 -5.63
CA PHE A 461 22.42 31.03 -7.07
C PHE A 461 23.44 32.01 -7.65
N ILE A 462 23.62 33.18 -7.03
CA ILE A 462 24.53 34.23 -7.50
C ILE A 462 25.99 33.76 -7.42
N ASN A 463 26.42 33.23 -6.26
CA ASN A 463 27.78 32.73 -6.07
C ASN A 463 28.14 31.63 -7.08
N HIS A 464 27.21 30.71 -7.33
CA HIS A 464 27.42 29.66 -8.31
C HIS A 464 27.40 30.21 -9.76
N ALA A 465 26.54 31.18 -10.06
CA ALA A 465 26.51 31.86 -11.36
C ALA A 465 27.88 32.49 -11.69
N GLU A 466 28.46 33.25 -10.74
CA GLU A 466 29.76 33.90 -10.90
C GLU A 466 30.89 32.88 -11.15
N HIS A 467 30.84 31.74 -10.44
CA HIS A 467 31.82 30.67 -10.60
C HIS A 467 31.77 30.00 -11.99
N ILE A 468 30.58 29.70 -12.49
CA ILE A 468 30.41 28.95 -13.75
C ILE A 468 30.42 29.83 -15.00
N ALA A 469 30.19 31.14 -14.88
CA ALA A 469 30.09 32.05 -16.04
C ALA A 469 31.29 31.92 -17.00
N ARG A 470 32.50 31.81 -16.46
CA ARG A 470 33.75 31.65 -17.24
C ARG A 470 33.97 30.24 -17.77
N GLN A 471 33.21 29.25 -17.28
CA GLN A 471 33.34 27.84 -17.64
C GLN A 471 32.40 27.44 -18.78
N ILE A 472 31.32 28.19 -19.02
CA ILE A 472 30.29 27.85 -20.04
C ILE A 472 30.90 27.67 -21.43
N LEU A 473 31.70 28.63 -21.90
CA LEU A 473 32.32 28.57 -23.24
C LEU A 473 33.37 27.45 -23.37
N PRO A 474 34.35 27.31 -22.45
CA PRO A 474 35.26 26.16 -22.45
C PRO A 474 34.56 24.80 -22.39
N ALA A 475 33.51 24.68 -21.58
CA ALA A 475 32.71 23.45 -21.48
C ALA A 475 32.03 23.13 -22.81
N GLY A 476 31.45 24.13 -23.49
CA GLY A 476 30.89 23.98 -24.83
C GLY A 476 31.88 23.42 -25.85
N GLN A 477 33.09 23.98 -25.89
CA GLN A 477 34.15 23.49 -26.78
C GLN A 477 34.58 22.06 -26.44
N ALA A 478 34.68 21.73 -25.15
CA ALA A 478 35.02 20.39 -24.72
C ALA A 478 33.95 19.36 -25.12
N VAL A 479 32.66 19.69 -24.94
CA VAL A 479 31.54 18.84 -25.37
C VAL A 479 31.51 18.71 -26.89
N LEU A 480 31.70 19.80 -27.65
CA LEU A 480 31.79 19.76 -29.10
C LEU A 480 32.90 18.79 -29.55
N LYS A 481 34.12 18.94 -29.00
CA LYS A 481 35.26 18.08 -29.33
C LYS A 481 34.99 16.60 -29.07
N LYS A 482 34.24 16.27 -28.01
CA LYS A 482 33.82 14.90 -27.68
C LYS A 482 32.68 14.40 -28.57
N CYS A 483 31.76 15.28 -28.96
CA CYS A 483 30.60 14.95 -29.80
C CYS A 483 31.01 14.62 -31.25
N MET A 484 32.00 15.33 -31.79
CA MET A 484 32.47 15.14 -33.18
C MET A 484 32.80 13.69 -33.58
N PRO A 485 33.64 12.94 -32.84
CA PRO A 485 33.92 11.54 -33.19
C PRO A 485 32.69 10.63 -33.08
N LEU A 486 31.71 10.97 -32.24
CA LEU A 486 30.46 10.20 -32.07
C LEU A 486 29.54 10.38 -33.29
N LEU A 487 29.31 11.63 -33.69
CA LEU A 487 28.54 11.95 -34.90
C LEU A 487 29.15 11.31 -36.14
N ARG A 488 30.48 11.40 -36.28
CA ARG A 488 31.21 10.76 -37.37
C ARG A 488 31.05 9.24 -37.36
N ALA A 489 31.28 8.59 -36.22
CA ALA A 489 31.19 7.14 -36.12
C ALA A 489 29.79 6.64 -36.48
N TYR A 490 28.74 7.34 -36.04
CA TYR A 490 27.37 6.99 -36.42
C TYR A 490 27.14 7.16 -37.92
N TYR A 491 27.56 8.29 -38.50
CA TYR A 491 27.43 8.54 -39.93
C TYR A 491 28.15 7.47 -40.75
N ASP A 492 29.39 7.14 -40.41
CA ASP A 492 30.20 6.14 -41.09
C ASP A 492 29.54 4.75 -41.02
N THR A 493 29.01 4.36 -39.85
CA THR A 493 28.27 3.10 -39.68
C THR A 493 26.96 3.09 -40.47
N ALA A 494 26.17 4.16 -40.42
CA ALA A 494 24.91 4.27 -41.14
C ALA A 494 25.13 4.24 -42.67
N ALA A 495 26.14 4.94 -43.17
CA ALA A 495 26.52 4.95 -44.58
C ALA A 495 27.00 3.56 -45.03
N ALA A 496 27.78 2.84 -44.19
CA ALA A 496 28.18 1.47 -44.48
C ALA A 496 26.96 0.55 -44.60
N LEU A 497 26.03 0.57 -43.64
CA LEU A 497 24.80 -0.22 -43.69
C LEU A 497 23.97 0.10 -44.95
N GLN A 498 23.80 1.38 -45.28
CA GLN A 498 23.05 1.80 -46.46
C GLN A 498 23.70 1.34 -47.76
N ASN A 499 25.03 1.37 -47.86
CA ASN A 499 25.74 0.86 -49.03
C ASN A 499 25.58 -0.65 -49.17
N LEU A 500 25.65 -1.38 -48.06
CA LEU A 500 25.43 -2.82 -48.03
C LEU A 500 24.01 -3.21 -48.46
N GLU A 501 22.99 -2.46 -48.05
CA GLU A 501 21.62 -2.64 -48.53
C GLU A 501 21.49 -2.40 -50.03
N LYS A 502 22.10 -1.33 -50.56
CA LYS A 502 22.09 -1.03 -51.99
C LYS A 502 22.71 -2.16 -52.81
N MET A 503 23.83 -2.72 -52.34
CA MET A 503 24.48 -3.86 -52.98
C MET A 503 23.65 -5.15 -52.92
N ASN A 504 22.82 -5.31 -51.87
CA ASN A 504 22.01 -6.51 -51.62
C ASN A 504 20.51 -6.28 -51.83
N ARG A 505 20.13 -5.30 -52.67
CA ARG A 505 18.74 -4.83 -52.85
C ARG A 505 17.68 -5.88 -53.22
N PHE A 506 18.11 -7.06 -53.68
CA PHE A 506 17.23 -8.17 -54.05
C PHE A 506 17.30 -9.37 -53.08
N ASN A 507 18.09 -9.27 -52.01
CA ASN A 507 18.26 -10.34 -51.02
C ASN A 507 17.48 -10.00 -49.75
N ASN A 508 16.19 -10.37 -49.74
CA ASN A 508 15.27 -10.03 -48.65
C ASN A 508 15.76 -10.48 -47.25
N PRO A 509 16.30 -11.70 -47.05
CA PRO A 509 16.86 -12.09 -45.75
C PRO A 509 18.00 -11.17 -45.26
N VAL A 510 18.91 -10.77 -46.15
CA VAL A 510 19.98 -9.83 -45.81
C VAL A 510 19.43 -8.44 -45.49
N LEU A 511 18.44 -7.96 -46.24
CA LEU A 511 17.80 -6.68 -45.98
C LEU A 511 17.09 -6.64 -44.63
N GLN A 512 16.39 -7.71 -44.23
CA GLN A 512 15.77 -7.82 -42.91
C GLN A 512 16.83 -7.75 -41.79
N TYR A 513 17.93 -8.49 -41.97
CA TYR A 513 19.04 -8.47 -41.02
C TYR A 513 19.70 -7.08 -40.90
N LEU A 514 19.96 -6.39 -42.02
CA LEU A 514 20.50 -5.03 -42.02
C LEU A 514 19.53 -4.02 -41.38
N SER A 515 18.22 -4.22 -41.55
CA SER A 515 17.20 -3.41 -40.87
C SER A 515 17.29 -3.54 -39.34
N HIS A 516 17.43 -4.77 -38.81
CA HIS A 516 17.61 -4.97 -37.37
C HIS A 516 18.89 -4.31 -36.85
N LEU A 517 19.99 -4.35 -37.62
CA LEU A 517 21.22 -3.65 -37.24
C LEU A 517 21.07 -2.12 -37.21
N LYS A 518 20.20 -1.55 -38.06
CA LYS A 518 19.86 -0.12 -37.99
C LYS A 518 19.05 0.24 -36.75
N GLU A 519 18.15 -0.64 -36.33
CA GLU A 519 17.41 -0.47 -35.06
C GLU A 519 18.38 -0.52 -33.87
N GLU A 520 19.32 -1.46 -33.85
CA GLU A 520 20.37 -1.50 -32.82
C GLU A 520 21.26 -0.25 -32.82
N LEU A 521 21.62 0.25 -34.01
CA LEU A 521 22.35 1.50 -34.20
C LEU A 521 21.61 2.69 -33.57
N ASP A 522 20.30 2.81 -33.82
CA ASP A 522 19.47 3.89 -33.28
C ASP A 522 19.26 3.76 -31.76
N LEU A 523 19.16 2.54 -31.22
CA LEU A 523 19.05 2.28 -29.78
C LEU A 523 20.34 2.59 -29.01
N LEU A 524 21.49 2.38 -29.66
CA LEU A 524 22.80 2.64 -29.07
C LEU A 524 23.05 4.15 -28.94
N MET A 525 22.69 4.95 -29.95
CA MET A 525 22.89 6.40 -29.95
C MET A 525 21.56 7.16 -30.19
N PRO A 526 20.67 7.24 -29.18
CA PRO A 526 19.41 7.97 -29.27
C PRO A 526 19.65 9.49 -29.39
N LYS A 527 18.62 10.27 -29.73
CA LYS A 527 18.76 11.73 -29.96
C LYS A 527 19.26 12.53 -28.74
N ASP A 528 19.13 11.99 -27.54
CA ASP A 528 19.52 12.57 -26.27
C ASP A 528 20.79 11.91 -25.66
N PHE A 529 21.55 11.16 -26.46
CA PHE A 529 22.68 10.35 -25.99
C PHE A 529 23.71 11.12 -25.14
N LEU A 530 23.94 12.41 -25.41
CA LEU A 530 24.87 13.23 -24.63
C LEU A 530 24.41 13.42 -23.18
N ILE A 531 23.11 13.52 -22.94
CA ILE A 531 22.56 13.67 -21.58
C ILE A 531 22.41 12.30 -20.92
N LYS A 532 21.96 11.31 -21.70
CA LYS A 532 21.67 9.96 -21.22
C LYS A 532 22.92 9.22 -20.73
N TYR A 533 24.05 9.40 -21.40
CA TYR A 533 25.29 8.69 -21.08
C TYR A 533 26.33 9.61 -20.40
N ASP A 534 27.07 9.03 -19.46
CA ASP A 534 28.24 9.67 -18.88
C ASP A 534 29.45 9.65 -19.84
N ASP A 535 30.50 10.39 -19.49
CA ASP A 535 31.69 10.51 -20.33
C ASP A 535 32.46 9.19 -20.48
N GLU A 536 32.40 8.31 -19.49
CA GLU A 536 33.05 7.00 -19.51
C GLU A 536 32.37 6.07 -20.53
N ARG A 537 31.04 6.11 -20.63
CA ARG A 537 30.27 5.35 -21.64
C ARG A 537 30.41 5.95 -23.02
N LEU A 538 30.35 7.27 -23.16
CA LEU A 538 30.48 7.94 -24.46
C LEU A 538 31.78 7.56 -25.18
N CYS A 539 32.88 7.35 -24.46
CA CYS A 539 34.15 6.98 -25.09
C CYS A 539 34.13 5.61 -25.80
N HIS A 540 33.22 4.71 -25.40
CA HIS A 540 33.09 3.37 -25.97
C HIS A 540 32.10 3.28 -27.14
N ILE A 541 31.21 4.26 -27.30
CA ILE A 541 30.19 4.26 -28.37
C ILE A 541 30.79 4.08 -29.78
N PRO A 542 31.87 4.77 -30.21
CA PRO A 542 32.45 4.54 -31.53
C PRO A 542 32.87 3.10 -31.78
N ARG A 543 33.33 2.40 -30.73
CA ARG A 543 33.73 0.99 -30.81
C ARG A 543 32.51 0.08 -31.02
N TYR A 544 31.42 0.30 -30.27
CA TYR A 544 30.18 -0.45 -30.46
C TYR A 544 29.59 -0.20 -31.86
N LEU A 545 29.60 1.06 -32.34
CA LEU A 545 29.16 1.41 -33.69
C LEU A 545 30.00 0.72 -34.78
N LYS A 546 31.33 0.64 -34.59
CA LYS A 546 32.21 -0.09 -35.50
C LYS A 546 31.95 -1.60 -35.49
N ALA A 547 31.59 -2.15 -34.33
CA ALA A 547 31.20 -3.56 -34.21
C ALA A 547 29.95 -3.88 -35.03
N ILE A 548 28.97 -2.96 -35.09
CA ILE A 548 27.79 -3.10 -35.95
C ILE A 548 28.20 -3.19 -37.43
N THR A 549 29.12 -2.35 -37.89
CA THR A 549 29.63 -2.42 -39.27
C THR A 549 30.28 -3.78 -39.57
N ILE A 550 31.15 -4.27 -38.69
CA ILE A 550 31.82 -5.58 -38.85
C ILE A 550 30.80 -6.71 -38.87
N ARG A 551 29.78 -6.65 -37.98
CA ARG A 551 28.69 -7.61 -37.90
C ARG A 551 27.82 -7.59 -39.17
N ALA A 552 27.61 -6.42 -39.78
CA ALA A 552 26.91 -6.29 -41.05
C ALA A 552 27.69 -6.94 -42.21
N GLU A 553 28.98 -6.61 -42.34
CA GLU A 553 29.86 -7.16 -43.39
C GLU A 553 29.95 -8.70 -43.29
N ARG A 554 30.12 -9.23 -42.08
CA ARG A 554 30.15 -10.69 -41.83
C ARG A 554 28.79 -11.36 -42.08
N GLY A 555 27.69 -10.68 -41.75
CA GLY A 555 26.34 -11.18 -41.99
C GLY A 555 26.01 -11.34 -43.48
N ILE A 556 26.60 -10.52 -44.34
CA ILE A 556 26.44 -10.64 -45.79
C ILE A 556 27.17 -11.87 -46.32
N ALA A 557 28.36 -12.16 -45.81
CA ALA A 557 29.12 -13.34 -46.20
C ALA A 557 28.53 -14.65 -45.61
N HIS A 558 28.05 -14.60 -44.36
CA HIS A 558 27.71 -15.80 -43.58
C HIS A 558 26.44 -15.62 -42.73
N LEU A 559 25.32 -15.26 -43.37
CA LEU A 559 24.08 -14.88 -42.70
C LEU A 559 23.59 -15.90 -41.65
N GLY A 560 23.53 -17.20 -41.99
CA GLY A 560 23.04 -18.23 -41.07
C GLY A 560 23.88 -18.36 -39.78
N ARG A 561 25.20 -18.19 -39.89
CA ARG A 561 26.09 -18.25 -38.71
C ARG A 561 25.93 -17.05 -37.80
N VAL A 562 25.63 -15.90 -38.38
CA VAL A 562 25.43 -14.66 -37.63
C VAL A 562 24.06 -14.64 -36.97
N ILE A 563 23.01 -15.11 -37.66
CA ILE A 563 21.68 -15.29 -37.07
C ILE A 563 21.72 -16.24 -35.86
N ALA A 564 22.44 -17.36 -35.95
CA ALA A 564 22.57 -18.28 -34.81
C ALA A 564 23.19 -17.61 -33.57
N LYS A 565 24.20 -16.75 -33.76
CA LYS A 565 24.81 -15.97 -32.67
C LYS A 565 23.88 -14.87 -32.14
N ASP A 566 23.05 -14.28 -33.01
CA ASP A 566 22.05 -13.29 -32.60
C ASP A 566 20.98 -13.93 -31.69
N GLU A 567 20.61 -15.19 -31.96
CA GLU A 567 19.71 -15.95 -31.08
C GLU A 567 20.29 -16.14 -29.67
N GLU A 568 21.61 -16.37 -29.55
CA GLU A 568 22.29 -16.43 -28.24
C GLU A 568 22.19 -15.11 -27.48
N ILE A 569 22.31 -13.98 -28.16
CA ILE A 569 22.21 -12.64 -27.55
C ILE A 569 20.77 -12.29 -27.19
N LYS A 570 19.81 -12.71 -28.01
CA LYS A 570 18.39 -12.37 -27.84
C LYS A 570 17.85 -12.74 -26.46
N ILE A 571 18.34 -13.84 -25.87
CA ILE A 571 17.99 -14.27 -24.50
C ILE A 571 18.28 -13.15 -23.49
N PHE A 572 19.45 -12.52 -23.62
CA PHE A 572 19.89 -11.45 -22.73
C PHE A 572 19.21 -10.11 -23.04
N THR A 573 18.97 -9.80 -24.31
CA THR A 573 18.29 -8.54 -24.69
C THR A 573 16.83 -8.54 -24.27
N VAL A 574 16.12 -9.67 -24.40
CA VAL A 574 14.75 -9.83 -23.90
C VAL A 574 14.72 -9.64 -22.39
N LYS A 575 15.65 -10.28 -21.67
CA LYS A 575 15.74 -10.13 -20.21
C LYS A 575 16.03 -8.69 -19.77
N LEU A 576 16.90 -7.98 -20.49
CA LEU A 576 17.14 -6.54 -20.27
C LEU A 576 15.85 -5.74 -20.46
N GLN A 577 15.07 -6.03 -21.51
CA GLN A 577 13.81 -5.33 -21.78
C GLN A 577 12.78 -5.59 -20.66
N ASP A 578 12.67 -6.83 -20.17
CA ASP A 578 11.80 -7.18 -19.04
C ASP A 578 12.22 -6.45 -17.76
N MET A 579 13.54 -6.33 -17.50
CA MET A 579 14.06 -5.57 -16.37
C MET A 579 13.72 -4.10 -16.46
N VAL A 580 13.92 -3.47 -17.63
CA VAL A 580 13.59 -2.05 -17.84
C VAL A 580 12.09 -1.80 -17.70
N ASN A 581 11.25 -2.71 -18.20
CA ASN A 581 9.79 -2.59 -18.11
C ASN A 581 9.25 -2.84 -16.70
N SER A 582 9.99 -3.57 -15.86
CA SER A 582 9.62 -3.85 -14.47
C SER A 582 10.17 -2.83 -13.47
N VAL A 583 10.89 -1.81 -13.93
CA VAL A 583 11.31 -0.68 -13.08
C VAL A 583 10.08 0.09 -12.61
N ALA A 584 9.87 0.14 -11.29
CA ALA A 584 8.77 0.89 -10.68
C ALA A 584 9.29 2.20 -10.03
N VAL A 585 8.40 3.19 -9.87
CA VAL A 585 8.70 4.41 -9.10
C VAL A 585 8.96 4.00 -7.65
N GLY A 586 10.21 4.14 -7.19
CA GLY A 586 10.66 3.73 -5.86
C GLY A 586 11.65 2.56 -5.80
N ASP A 587 12.03 1.98 -6.96
CA ASP A 587 13.17 1.05 -7.01
C ASP A 587 14.47 1.73 -6.54
N SER A 588 15.36 0.96 -5.90
CA SER A 588 16.61 1.50 -5.36
C SER A 588 17.52 2.04 -6.49
N GLU A 589 18.25 3.12 -6.20
CA GLU A 589 19.22 3.69 -7.14
C GLU A 589 20.30 2.66 -7.55
N GLU A 590 20.61 1.73 -6.65
CA GLU A 590 21.52 0.60 -6.89
C GLU A 590 20.97 -0.36 -7.95
N LYS A 591 19.67 -0.69 -7.91
CA LYS A 591 19.03 -1.54 -8.92
C LYS A 591 19.08 -0.88 -10.30
N LEU A 592 18.76 0.42 -10.37
CA LEU A 592 18.84 1.18 -11.62
C LEU A 592 20.25 1.17 -12.22
N LYS A 593 21.28 1.39 -11.38
CA LYS A 593 22.68 1.30 -11.79
C LYS A 593 23.05 -0.09 -12.27
N ALA A 594 22.62 -1.14 -11.58
CA ALA A 594 22.91 -2.52 -11.95
C ALA A 594 22.26 -2.92 -13.30
N ILE A 595 21.04 -2.46 -13.58
CA ILE A 595 20.37 -2.66 -14.87
C ILE A 595 21.14 -1.95 -16.00
N GLU A 596 21.59 -0.72 -15.76
CA GLU A 596 22.39 0.03 -16.74
C GLU A 596 23.75 -0.64 -16.99
N GLU A 597 24.43 -1.13 -15.94
CA GLU A 597 25.65 -1.93 -16.10
C GLU A 597 25.41 -3.18 -16.95
N TYR A 598 24.30 -3.89 -16.71
CA TYR A 598 23.93 -5.08 -17.46
C TYR A 598 23.70 -4.77 -18.95
N ARG A 599 23.03 -3.65 -19.27
CA ARG A 599 22.88 -3.15 -20.66
C ARG A 599 24.24 -3.07 -21.36
N TRP A 600 25.24 -2.47 -20.72
CA TRP A 600 26.57 -2.33 -21.31
C TRP A 600 27.32 -3.66 -21.41
N MET A 601 27.13 -4.58 -20.46
CA MET A 601 27.68 -5.93 -20.58
C MET A 601 27.12 -6.68 -21.79
N VAL A 602 25.84 -6.47 -22.15
CA VAL A 602 25.27 -7.06 -23.38
C VAL A 602 25.98 -6.51 -24.62
N GLU A 603 26.26 -5.20 -24.69
CA GLU A 603 27.01 -4.60 -25.80
C GLU A 603 28.46 -5.11 -25.88
N GLU A 604 29.14 -5.34 -24.74
CA GLU A 604 30.45 -6.00 -24.73
C GLU A 604 30.38 -7.45 -25.21
N TYR A 605 29.31 -8.16 -24.87
CA TYR A 605 29.14 -9.54 -25.31
C TYR A 605 28.95 -9.61 -26.83
N LYS A 606 28.22 -8.67 -27.43
CA LYS A 606 28.14 -8.53 -28.90
C LYS A 606 29.52 -8.34 -29.52
N ILE A 607 30.39 -7.49 -28.95
CA ILE A 607 31.78 -7.36 -29.44
C ILE A 607 32.51 -8.69 -29.35
N SER A 608 32.42 -9.41 -28.22
CA SER A 608 33.11 -10.69 -28.03
C SER A 608 32.70 -11.76 -29.04
N LEU A 609 31.44 -11.74 -29.50
CA LEU A 609 30.90 -12.71 -30.44
C LEU A 609 31.19 -12.36 -31.90
N PHE A 610 31.14 -11.06 -32.25
CA PHE A 610 31.12 -10.62 -33.65
C PHE A 610 32.33 -9.83 -34.10
N ALA A 611 33.05 -9.17 -33.19
CA ALA A 611 34.11 -8.22 -33.53
C ALA A 611 35.29 -8.33 -32.53
N GLN A 612 35.82 -9.55 -32.37
CA GLN A 612 36.90 -9.85 -31.43
C GLN A 612 38.15 -8.97 -31.65
N GLU A 613 38.39 -8.54 -32.89
CA GLU A 613 39.47 -7.61 -33.22
C GLU A 613 39.39 -6.26 -32.48
N LEU A 614 38.20 -5.83 -32.04
CA LEU A 614 38.01 -4.56 -31.33
C LEU A 614 38.35 -4.65 -29.84
N LYS A 615 38.46 -5.87 -29.29
CA LYS A 615 38.64 -6.19 -27.86
C LYS A 615 37.50 -5.67 -26.97
N THR A 616 37.21 -6.37 -25.87
CA THR A 616 36.20 -5.94 -24.89
C THR A 616 36.81 -5.03 -23.84
N ALA A 617 36.04 -4.06 -23.32
CA ALA A 617 36.50 -3.15 -22.26
C ALA A 617 36.52 -3.83 -20.89
N LEU A 618 35.68 -4.86 -20.72
CA LEU A 618 35.62 -5.71 -19.55
C LEU A 618 35.49 -7.17 -19.99
N PRO A 619 35.90 -8.15 -19.15
CA PRO A 619 35.74 -9.54 -19.51
C PRO A 619 34.27 -9.95 -19.36
N VAL A 620 33.69 -10.47 -20.44
CA VAL A 620 32.27 -10.80 -20.56
C VAL A 620 32.09 -12.23 -21.09
N SER A 621 31.04 -12.90 -20.63
CA SER A 621 30.65 -14.24 -21.11
C SER A 621 29.17 -14.49 -20.74
N PRO A 622 28.50 -15.50 -21.35
CA PRO A 622 27.13 -15.86 -20.99
C PRO A 622 26.95 -16.06 -19.48
N LYS A 623 27.87 -16.82 -18.85
CA LYS A 623 27.86 -17.05 -17.39
C LYS A 623 27.96 -15.77 -16.57
N ARG A 624 28.68 -14.75 -17.05
CA ARG A 624 28.79 -13.46 -16.35
C ARG A 624 27.53 -12.62 -16.50
N LEU A 625 26.88 -12.66 -17.67
CA LEU A 625 25.57 -12.03 -17.88
C LEU A 625 24.50 -12.69 -17.02
N GLU A 626 24.44 -14.02 -16.98
CA GLU A 626 23.53 -14.78 -16.11
C GLU A 626 23.73 -14.44 -14.63
N LYS A 627 24.99 -14.36 -14.17
CA LYS A 627 25.30 -13.96 -12.80
C LYS A 627 24.82 -12.54 -12.50
N LYS A 628 24.99 -11.59 -13.43
CA LYS A 628 24.52 -10.21 -13.24
C LYS A 628 22.99 -10.14 -13.23
N ILE A 629 22.29 -10.95 -14.02
CA ILE A 629 20.84 -11.09 -13.94
C ILE A 629 20.41 -11.53 -12.53
N GLN A 630 21.04 -12.57 -11.99
CA GLN A 630 20.73 -13.08 -10.64
C GLN A 630 21.00 -12.03 -9.55
N GLU A 631 22.06 -11.24 -9.69
CA GLU A 631 22.38 -10.13 -8.76
C GLU A 631 21.29 -9.06 -8.75
N ILE A 632 20.81 -8.66 -9.95
CA ILE A 632 19.71 -7.69 -10.10
C ILE A 632 18.42 -8.24 -9.49
N GLU A 633 18.09 -9.51 -9.74
CA GLU A 633 16.88 -10.16 -9.21
C GLU A 633 16.91 -10.34 -7.69
N ARG A 634 18.08 -10.52 -7.08
CA ARG A 634 18.26 -10.60 -5.62
C ARG A 634 18.14 -9.24 -4.92
N SER A 635 18.28 -8.16 -5.67
CA SER A 635 18.16 -6.79 -5.16
C SER A 635 16.69 -6.31 -5.11
N ILE A 636 15.75 -7.20 -5.45
CA ILE A 636 14.29 -7.10 -5.31
C ILE A 636 13.88 -7.76 -3.99
#